data_AF-A0A8X6GRL2-F1
#
_entry.id   AF-A0A8X6GRL2-F1
#
_cell.length_a   1.000
_cell.length_b   1.000
_cell.length_c   1.000
_cell.angle_alpha   90.00
_cell.angle_beta   90.00
_cell.angle_gamma   90.00
#
_symmetry.space_group_name_H-M   'P 1'
#
loop_
_entity.id
_entity.type
_entity.pdbx_description
1 polymer ?
#
loop_
_entity_poly.entity_id
_entity_poly.type
_entity_poly.pdbx_seq_one_letter_code
_entity_poly.pdbx_strand_id
1 'polypeptide(L)'
;MKSRGMKEFTTEEILEIDYKKRSLTTKLQALNKQRNEVTEEIKKLKMNKSPCEKQIGLSKSITNEIEAISLKEQAEKDNLLNILSNLPNIPAQDVPIGMDENSNVEVRKYGKKKQFDFMPKSHYELGERLDLMDFEQAAKISGSRFAILKGQLAKLGRALINFMLEIHVNEFGYTEVYHPALVKNEAMYNVGQLPKFSDDSYLTTDKLRLIPTSEVVLTNLVADKIMEEKELPIRFTAYSECFRKEAGSAGRDTRGMIRQHQFGKVELVSITTEDQSNDELERMTSVAEEILKKLELPYRVMLLCSGDMGFAAQKTYDIEVWLPEQNKYREISSCSNCGVFQARRMNTKYSLETDKKKSEETKMKVLVIGSGGREHALLWALNKSPTLTKLYVTPGRSAMKNLGVLVNINIQDSVDVTQFCKKENIDLVIIGPEQPIINGLADDLTAEGINVFAPGQAAAKLEASKSFTKELCKQYGIPTAKYERFIDERLAKNFVRSNKIKLPLVIKANGIAAGKGVIICHTENEAFSAIDSMLVEKNLGESGEEIIIEEFLIGEEVSFFVLVDGLKVVTLGCAKDYKRVGENNEGQNTGGMGSYSLPSIISKDMEQKIIQKIIYPTIQALINMGTSYKGVLFAGLMICKDSPKLLEYNVRFGDPEVQSMLPRLDPNCDLLKLMVSVAEGRLNTKVVEFNDKATVCVVVASKGYPGDYKKGEVIKGLDKIENIPGVLVFHAGTKLDESGNWISDGGRVLNIVGEGNTVEEAKSKVYSALNFLEWPGGFFRYDIGS
;
A
#
# COMPACT_ATOMS: atom_id res chain seq x y z
N MET A 1 -22.54 -10.40 4.24
CA MET A 1 -23.44 -11.16 3.34
C MET A 1 -24.49 -11.95 4.10
N LYS A 2 -24.14 -12.81 5.07
CA LYS A 2 -25.15 -13.51 5.90
C LYS A 2 -26.14 -12.55 6.58
N SER A 3 -25.66 -11.43 7.11
CA SER A 3 -26.51 -10.36 7.68
C SER A 3 -27.45 -9.69 6.66
N ARG A 4 -27.14 -9.77 5.36
CA ARG A 4 -27.98 -9.28 4.25
C ARG A 4 -28.98 -10.36 3.76
N GLY A 5 -29.11 -11.47 4.47
CA GLY A 5 -30.00 -12.57 4.11
C GLY A 5 -29.56 -13.40 2.89
N MET A 6 -28.37 -13.17 2.34
CA MET A 6 -27.88 -13.92 1.18
C MET A 6 -27.41 -15.32 1.56
N LYS A 7 -27.94 -16.32 0.86
CA LYS A 7 -27.61 -17.75 1.02
C LYS A 7 -27.08 -18.43 -0.25
N GLU A 8 -27.06 -17.72 -1.38
CA GLU A 8 -26.91 -18.33 -2.71
C GLU A 8 -25.46 -18.58 -3.16
N PHE A 9 -24.48 -17.83 -2.62
CA PHE A 9 -23.08 -17.96 -3.04
C PHE A 9 -22.14 -17.96 -1.84
N THR A 10 -21.20 -18.90 -1.84
CA THR A 10 -20.14 -19.02 -0.84
C THR A 10 -18.90 -18.24 -1.27
N THR A 11 -18.03 -17.89 -0.31
CA THR A 11 -16.78 -17.19 -0.63
C THR A 11 -15.84 -18.12 -1.41
N GLU A 12 -15.90 -19.41 -1.08
CA GLU A 12 -15.15 -20.50 -1.70
C GLU A 12 -15.49 -20.63 -3.20
N GLU A 13 -16.76 -20.64 -3.58
CA GLU A 13 -17.20 -20.70 -4.98
C GLU A 13 -16.69 -19.50 -5.81
N ILE A 14 -16.77 -18.28 -5.25
CA ILE A 14 -16.28 -17.07 -5.92
C ILE A 14 -14.76 -17.15 -6.14
N LEU A 15 -14.02 -17.58 -5.12
CA LEU A 15 -12.56 -17.76 -5.19
C LEU A 15 -12.16 -18.86 -6.17
N GLU A 16 -12.95 -19.93 -6.29
CA GLU A 16 -12.70 -21.01 -7.25
C GLU A 16 -12.87 -20.52 -8.69
N ILE A 17 -13.94 -19.77 -8.99
CA ILE A 17 -14.17 -19.17 -10.31
C ILE A 17 -13.05 -18.18 -10.64
N ASP A 18 -12.66 -17.32 -9.69
CA ASP A 18 -11.56 -16.38 -9.87
C ASP A 18 -10.21 -17.11 -10.10
N TYR A 19 -9.94 -18.19 -9.38
CA TYR A 19 -8.76 -19.02 -9.59
C TYR A 19 -8.74 -19.66 -10.99
N LYS A 20 -9.87 -20.23 -11.43
CA LYS A 20 -10.02 -20.77 -12.80
C LYS A 20 -9.73 -19.71 -13.85
N LYS A 21 -10.34 -18.53 -13.72
CA LYS A 21 -10.10 -17.39 -14.62
C LYS A 21 -8.62 -16.98 -14.65
N ARG A 22 -7.98 -16.80 -13.49
CA ARG A 22 -6.56 -16.45 -13.40
C ARG A 22 -5.67 -17.51 -14.03
N SER A 23 -5.95 -18.79 -13.78
CA SER A 23 -5.24 -19.92 -14.40
C SER A 23 -5.35 -19.92 -15.93
N LEU A 24 -6.55 -19.69 -16.47
CA LEU A 24 -6.78 -19.56 -17.91
C LEU A 24 -6.05 -18.33 -18.49
N THR A 25 -6.02 -17.22 -17.76
CA THR A 25 -5.28 -16.00 -18.14
C THR A 25 -3.77 -16.28 -18.24
N THR A 26 -3.20 -16.96 -17.24
CA THR A 26 -1.79 -17.39 -17.25
C THR A 26 -1.51 -18.33 -18.42
N LYS A 27 -2.41 -19.29 -18.69
CA LYS A 27 -2.28 -20.20 -19.82
C LYS A 27 -2.33 -19.47 -21.17
N LEU A 28 -3.19 -18.46 -21.31
CA LEU A 28 -3.23 -17.59 -22.49
C LEU A 28 -1.93 -16.82 -22.70
N GLN A 29 -1.35 -16.27 -21.62
CA GLN A 29 -0.07 -15.57 -21.71
C GLN A 29 1.06 -16.51 -22.16
N ALA A 30 1.11 -17.72 -21.61
CA ALA A 30 2.09 -18.74 -22.00
C ALA A 30 1.94 -19.16 -23.48
N LEU A 31 0.72 -19.42 -23.94
CA LEU A 31 0.46 -19.79 -25.34
C LEU A 31 0.75 -18.63 -26.31
N ASN A 32 0.44 -17.39 -25.93
CA ASN A 32 0.80 -16.22 -26.73
C ASN A 32 2.32 -16.06 -26.85
N LYS A 33 3.06 -16.30 -25.75
CA LYS A 33 4.54 -16.33 -25.77
C LYS A 33 5.05 -17.42 -26.70
N GLN A 34 4.55 -18.66 -26.57
CA GLN A 34 4.93 -19.78 -27.42
C GLN A 34 4.61 -19.53 -28.90
N ARG A 35 3.46 -18.91 -29.21
CA ARG A 35 3.09 -18.50 -30.58
C ARG A 35 4.11 -17.50 -31.14
N ASN A 36 4.53 -16.52 -30.35
CA ASN A 36 5.51 -15.53 -30.78
C ASN A 36 6.88 -16.18 -31.05
N GLU A 37 7.33 -17.09 -30.19
CA GLU A 37 8.57 -17.86 -30.39
C GLU A 37 8.54 -18.69 -31.67
N VAL A 38 7.46 -19.45 -31.90
CA VAL A 38 7.26 -20.24 -33.14
C VAL A 38 7.20 -19.32 -34.37
N THR A 39 6.63 -18.12 -34.24
CA THR A 39 6.57 -17.14 -35.34
C THR A 39 7.97 -16.64 -35.72
N GLU A 40 8.84 -16.40 -34.73
CA GLU A 40 10.24 -16.04 -34.96
C GLU A 40 11.06 -17.20 -35.56
N GLU A 41 10.81 -18.44 -35.14
CA GLU A 41 11.43 -19.61 -35.76
C GLU A 41 11.02 -19.78 -37.24
N ILE A 42 9.74 -19.57 -37.56
CA ILE A 42 9.25 -19.58 -38.95
C ILE A 42 9.98 -18.52 -39.79
N LYS A 43 10.18 -17.30 -39.26
CA LYS A 43 10.93 -16.25 -39.95
C LYS A 43 12.37 -16.69 -40.23
N LYS A 44 13.07 -17.24 -39.23
CA LYS A 44 14.46 -17.73 -39.38
C LYS A 44 14.57 -18.86 -40.42
N LEU A 45 13.66 -19.83 -40.39
CA LEU A 45 13.66 -20.95 -41.35
C LEU A 45 13.38 -20.50 -42.77
N LYS A 46 12.46 -19.52 -42.96
CA LYS A 46 12.21 -18.91 -44.28
C LYS A 46 13.42 -18.13 -44.81
N MET A 47 14.11 -17.38 -43.95
CA MET A 47 15.36 -16.68 -44.33
C MET A 47 16.45 -17.67 -44.77
N ASN A 48 16.55 -18.83 -44.11
CA ASN A 48 17.53 -19.87 -44.42
C ASN A 48 17.06 -20.85 -45.52
N LYS A 49 15.98 -20.56 -46.25
CA LYS A 49 15.37 -21.42 -47.30
C LYS A 49 15.14 -22.88 -46.86
N SER A 50 14.87 -23.09 -45.57
CA SER A 50 14.64 -24.41 -44.98
C SER A 50 13.14 -24.73 -44.89
N PRO A 51 12.72 -26.01 -44.94
CA PRO A 51 11.31 -26.38 -44.79
C PRO A 51 10.73 -25.91 -43.44
N CYS A 52 9.52 -25.35 -43.46
CA CYS A 52 8.86 -24.79 -42.27
C CYS A 52 7.40 -25.22 -42.09
N GLU A 53 6.92 -26.23 -42.85
CA GLU A 53 5.52 -26.66 -42.75
C GLU A 53 5.13 -27.15 -41.35
N LYS A 54 6.07 -27.79 -40.62
CA LYS A 54 5.84 -28.27 -39.25
C LYS A 54 5.58 -27.12 -38.27
N GLN A 55 6.39 -26.06 -38.33
CA GLN A 55 6.27 -24.89 -37.46
C GLN A 55 5.02 -24.07 -37.82
N ILE A 56 4.66 -23.99 -39.10
CA ILE A 56 3.39 -23.37 -39.55
C ILE A 56 2.19 -24.17 -38.99
N GLY A 57 2.23 -25.50 -39.04
CA GLY A 57 1.21 -26.37 -38.44
C GLY A 57 1.09 -26.18 -36.92
N LEU A 58 2.23 -26.09 -36.22
CA LEU A 58 2.27 -25.84 -34.78
C LEU A 58 1.70 -24.46 -34.41
N SER A 59 2.06 -23.41 -35.16
CA SER A 59 1.53 -22.05 -34.98
C SER A 59 0.01 -22.00 -35.15
N LYS A 60 -0.53 -22.71 -36.14
CA LYS A 60 -1.98 -22.84 -36.35
C LYS A 60 -2.66 -23.58 -35.20
N SER A 61 -2.06 -24.66 -34.70
CA SER A 61 -2.56 -25.40 -33.54
C SER A 61 -2.61 -24.54 -32.28
N ILE A 62 -1.53 -23.79 -32.00
CA ILE A 62 -1.45 -22.88 -30.84
C ILE A 62 -2.51 -21.78 -30.96
N THR A 63 -2.73 -21.24 -32.16
CA THR A 63 -3.75 -20.20 -32.40
C THR A 63 -5.16 -20.71 -32.09
N ASN A 64 -5.49 -21.93 -32.54
CA ASN A 64 -6.77 -22.55 -32.21
C ASN A 64 -6.92 -22.80 -30.70
N GLU A 65 -5.84 -23.17 -30.01
CA GLU A 65 -5.86 -23.36 -28.55
C GLU A 65 -6.06 -22.03 -27.79
N ILE A 66 -5.42 -20.95 -28.27
CA ILE A 66 -5.63 -19.59 -27.74
C ILE A 66 -7.09 -19.18 -27.88
N GLU A 67 -7.71 -19.37 -29.04
CA GLU A 67 -9.13 -19.04 -29.25
C GLU A 67 -10.03 -19.83 -28.29
N ALA A 68 -9.81 -21.15 -28.18
CA ALA A 68 -10.59 -22.01 -27.29
C ALA A 68 -10.46 -21.63 -25.81
N ILE A 69 -9.25 -21.28 -25.35
CA ILE A 69 -9.02 -20.87 -23.96
C ILE A 69 -9.53 -19.45 -23.72
N SER A 70 -9.44 -18.55 -24.69
CA SER A 70 -9.98 -17.20 -24.59
C SER A 70 -11.48 -17.21 -24.40
N LEU A 71 -12.20 -18.10 -25.10
CA LEU A 71 -13.64 -18.28 -24.89
C LEU A 71 -13.96 -18.79 -23.48
N LYS A 72 -13.15 -19.72 -22.95
CA LYS A 72 -13.31 -20.23 -21.57
C LYS A 72 -13.00 -19.16 -20.52
N GLU A 73 -11.94 -18.39 -20.70
CA GLU A 73 -11.58 -17.29 -19.79
C GLU A 73 -12.69 -16.24 -19.76
N GLN A 74 -13.21 -15.88 -20.93
CA GLN A 74 -14.31 -14.93 -21.04
C GLN A 74 -15.58 -15.47 -20.38
N ALA A 75 -15.91 -16.75 -20.54
CA ALA A 75 -17.05 -17.39 -19.86
C ALA A 75 -16.90 -17.38 -18.32
N GLU A 76 -15.72 -17.69 -17.79
CA GLU A 76 -15.46 -17.63 -16.34
C GLU A 76 -15.50 -16.18 -15.82
N LYS A 77 -14.99 -15.22 -16.61
CA LYS A 77 -15.06 -13.79 -16.30
C LYS A 77 -16.51 -13.31 -16.24
N ASP A 78 -17.33 -13.68 -17.21
CA ASP A 78 -18.75 -13.31 -17.26
C ASP A 78 -19.53 -13.95 -16.11
N ASN A 79 -19.22 -15.21 -15.77
CA ASN A 79 -19.78 -15.88 -14.60
C ASN A 79 -19.42 -15.15 -13.30
N LEU A 80 -18.15 -14.79 -13.12
CA LEU A 80 -17.68 -14.03 -11.98
C LEU A 80 -18.36 -12.66 -11.89
N LEU A 81 -18.43 -11.93 -13.00
CA LEU A 81 -19.11 -10.63 -13.06
C LEU A 81 -20.59 -10.74 -12.73
N ASN A 82 -21.27 -11.79 -13.20
CA ASN A 82 -22.67 -12.04 -12.89
C ASN A 82 -22.88 -12.24 -11.38
N ILE A 83 -22.05 -13.05 -10.73
CA ILE A 83 -22.13 -13.27 -9.27
C ILE A 83 -21.86 -11.96 -8.52
N LEU A 84 -20.73 -11.30 -8.81
CA LEU A 84 -20.32 -10.08 -8.11
C LEU A 84 -21.32 -8.93 -8.28
N SER A 85 -21.97 -8.84 -9.45
CA SER A 85 -22.98 -7.82 -9.72
C SER A 85 -24.27 -8.00 -8.91
N ASN A 86 -24.53 -9.22 -8.43
CA ASN A 86 -25.68 -9.57 -7.59
C ASN A 86 -25.37 -9.52 -6.08
N LEU A 87 -24.13 -9.24 -5.68
CA LEU A 87 -23.79 -9.05 -4.27
C LEU A 87 -24.14 -7.62 -3.82
N PRO A 88 -24.93 -7.44 -2.74
CA PRO A 88 -25.24 -6.15 -2.17
C PRO A 88 -24.01 -5.59 -1.47
N ASN A 89 -24.09 -4.30 -1.14
CA ASN A 89 -23.06 -3.66 -0.34
C ASN A 89 -23.00 -4.25 1.09
N ILE A 90 -21.85 -4.07 1.73
CA ILE A 90 -21.57 -4.52 3.09
C ILE A 90 -22.12 -3.46 4.07
N PRO A 91 -22.95 -3.84 5.05
CA PRO A 91 -23.40 -2.93 6.10
C PRO A 91 -22.25 -2.31 6.90
N ALA A 92 -22.42 -1.05 7.32
CA ALA A 92 -21.57 -0.44 8.33
C ALA A 92 -21.70 -1.19 9.68
N GLN A 93 -20.67 -1.08 10.52
CA GLN A 93 -20.57 -1.87 11.77
C GLN A 93 -21.69 -1.55 12.78
N ASP A 94 -22.22 -0.34 12.74
CA ASP A 94 -23.27 0.16 13.64
C ASP A 94 -24.70 -0.11 13.13
N VAL A 95 -24.85 -0.79 12.00
CA VAL A 95 -26.16 -1.16 11.44
C VAL A 95 -26.75 -2.35 12.21
N PRO A 96 -28.01 -2.27 12.68
CA PRO A 96 -28.65 -3.38 13.39
C PRO A 96 -28.84 -4.58 12.45
N ILE A 97 -28.63 -5.78 12.97
CA ILE A 97 -28.87 -7.01 12.20
C ILE A 97 -30.34 -7.39 12.31
N GLY A 98 -31.02 -7.48 11.17
CA GLY A 98 -32.44 -7.83 11.09
C GLY A 98 -32.82 -8.32 9.70
N MET A 99 -33.99 -8.93 9.57
CA MET A 99 -34.50 -9.39 8.28
C MET A 99 -35.42 -8.36 7.60
N ASP A 100 -36.10 -7.53 8.37
CA ASP A 100 -37.16 -6.62 7.92
C ASP A 100 -37.32 -5.41 8.86
N GLU A 101 -38.28 -4.55 8.53
CA GLU A 101 -38.58 -3.28 9.21
C GLU A 101 -38.76 -3.40 10.74
N ASN A 102 -39.12 -4.58 11.26
CA ASN A 102 -39.34 -4.76 12.70
C ASN A 102 -38.04 -4.67 13.52
N SER A 103 -36.89 -4.75 12.87
CA SER A 103 -35.57 -4.62 13.50
C SER A 103 -34.95 -3.24 13.33
N ASN A 104 -35.67 -2.30 12.71
CA ASN A 104 -35.22 -0.91 12.54
C ASN A 104 -35.25 -0.18 13.89
N VAL A 105 -34.34 0.79 14.06
CA VAL A 105 -34.16 1.49 15.33
C VAL A 105 -34.54 2.96 15.17
N GLU A 106 -35.45 3.47 16.00
CA GLU A 106 -35.77 4.90 16.06
C GLU A 106 -34.58 5.66 16.66
N VAL A 107 -33.98 6.58 15.88
CA VAL A 107 -32.79 7.35 16.31
C VAL A 107 -33.11 8.80 16.63
N ARG A 108 -34.13 9.39 15.99
CA ARG A 108 -34.56 10.78 16.20
C ARG A 108 -36.06 10.91 16.04
N LYS A 109 -36.64 11.95 16.67
CA LYS A 109 -38.06 12.29 16.56
C LYS A 109 -38.27 13.78 16.70
N TYR A 110 -39.19 14.33 15.91
CA TYR A 110 -39.49 15.76 15.89
C TYR A 110 -41.00 16.04 15.74
N GLY A 111 -41.44 17.15 16.33
CA GLY A 111 -42.80 17.66 16.23
C GLY A 111 -43.80 16.95 17.15
N LYS A 112 -44.90 17.65 17.48
CA LYS A 112 -46.03 17.09 18.23
C LYS A 112 -47.11 16.63 17.26
N LYS A 113 -47.64 15.42 17.47
CA LYS A 113 -48.80 14.94 16.69
C LYS A 113 -49.96 15.90 16.87
N LYS A 114 -50.49 16.42 15.76
CA LYS A 114 -51.64 17.33 15.78
C LYS A 114 -52.87 16.57 16.27
N GLN A 115 -53.58 17.15 17.22
CA GLN A 115 -54.86 16.62 17.70
C GLN A 115 -55.98 17.28 16.90
N PHE A 116 -56.95 16.47 16.50
CA PHE A 116 -58.14 16.91 15.76
C PHE A 116 -59.37 16.61 16.60
N ASP A 117 -60.31 17.55 16.61
CA ASP A 117 -61.65 17.41 17.19
C ASP A 117 -62.62 16.68 16.24
N PHE A 118 -62.12 16.28 15.06
CA PHE A 118 -62.82 15.48 14.06
C PHE A 118 -61.98 14.26 13.65
N MET A 119 -62.63 13.26 13.04
CA MET A 119 -61.92 12.12 12.43
C MET A 119 -61.23 12.58 11.14
N PRO A 120 -59.88 12.59 11.07
CA PRO A 120 -59.16 13.04 9.89
C PRO A 120 -59.44 12.10 8.70
N LYS A 121 -59.67 12.68 7.52
CA LYS A 121 -59.85 11.93 6.27
C LYS A 121 -58.51 11.70 5.58
N SER A 122 -58.47 10.69 4.73
CA SER A 122 -57.30 10.41 3.91
C SER A 122 -57.08 11.49 2.84
N HIS A 123 -55.86 11.58 2.31
CA HIS A 123 -55.53 12.57 1.27
C HIS A 123 -56.34 12.37 -0.01
N TYR A 124 -56.64 11.12 -0.39
CA TYR A 124 -57.42 10.82 -1.59
C TYR A 124 -58.91 11.14 -1.40
N GLU A 125 -59.51 10.89 -0.23
CA GLU A 125 -60.90 11.29 0.04
C GLU A 125 -61.06 12.81 0.03
N LEU A 126 -60.08 13.54 0.56
CA LEU A 126 -60.08 15.00 0.49
C LEU A 126 -59.93 15.47 -0.97
N GLY A 127 -59.02 14.87 -1.72
CA GLY A 127 -58.79 15.18 -3.12
C GLY A 127 -60.02 14.94 -4.01
N GLU A 128 -60.69 13.79 -3.85
CA GLU A 128 -61.91 13.43 -4.59
C GLU A 128 -63.07 14.36 -4.21
N ARG A 129 -63.29 14.61 -2.91
CA ARG A 129 -64.38 15.49 -2.44
C ARG A 129 -64.24 16.94 -2.91
N LEU A 130 -63.01 17.40 -3.11
CA LEU A 130 -62.72 18.75 -3.60
C LEU A 130 -62.66 18.83 -5.13
N ASP A 131 -62.86 17.71 -5.85
CA ASP A 131 -62.61 17.59 -7.30
C ASP A 131 -61.21 18.08 -7.73
N LEU A 132 -60.22 17.82 -6.88
CA LEU A 132 -58.82 18.17 -7.12
C LEU A 132 -57.94 16.95 -7.44
N MET A 133 -58.39 15.73 -7.14
CA MET A 133 -57.75 14.47 -7.54
C MET A 133 -58.73 13.62 -8.35
N ASP A 134 -58.33 13.19 -9.53
CA ASP A 134 -59.15 12.40 -10.45
C ASP A 134 -58.44 11.09 -10.79
N PHE A 135 -58.79 10.04 -10.05
CA PHE A 135 -58.24 8.69 -10.23
C PHE A 135 -58.98 7.91 -11.31
N GLU A 136 -60.28 8.14 -11.47
CA GLU A 136 -61.09 7.43 -12.47
C GLU A 136 -60.64 7.81 -13.89
N GLN A 137 -60.49 9.10 -14.16
CA GLN A 137 -60.03 9.57 -15.46
C GLN A 137 -58.56 9.19 -15.72
N ALA A 138 -57.70 9.22 -14.69
CA ALA A 138 -56.33 8.72 -14.79
C ALA A 138 -56.30 7.23 -15.14
N ALA A 139 -57.15 6.41 -14.51
CA ALA A 139 -57.25 4.98 -14.78
C ALA A 139 -57.70 4.68 -16.22
N LYS A 140 -58.62 5.48 -16.77
CA LYS A 140 -59.05 5.36 -18.18
C LYS A 140 -57.93 5.69 -19.17
N ILE A 141 -57.01 6.59 -18.83
CA ILE A 141 -55.95 7.07 -19.73
C ILE A 141 -54.69 6.20 -19.61
N SER A 142 -54.23 5.93 -18.39
CA SER A 142 -52.91 5.36 -18.11
C SER A 142 -52.96 4.05 -17.32
N GLY A 143 -54.15 3.60 -16.90
CA GLY A 143 -54.31 2.43 -16.03
C GLY A 143 -54.25 2.78 -14.54
N SER A 144 -54.31 1.76 -13.68
CA SER A 144 -54.28 1.96 -12.22
C SER A 144 -52.98 2.63 -11.74
N ARG A 145 -53.03 3.27 -10.56
CA ARG A 145 -51.85 3.88 -9.90
C ARG A 145 -51.24 5.06 -10.67
N PHE A 146 -52.13 5.85 -11.24
CA PHE A 146 -51.91 7.21 -11.69
C PHE A 146 -52.95 8.13 -11.05
N ALA A 147 -52.64 9.41 -10.96
CA ALA A 147 -53.55 10.43 -10.44
C ALA A 147 -53.47 11.69 -11.30
N ILE A 148 -54.60 12.29 -11.64
CA ILE A 148 -54.66 13.63 -12.24
C ILE A 148 -54.93 14.64 -11.13
N LEU A 149 -54.04 15.61 -10.98
CA LEU A 149 -54.18 16.70 -10.02
C LEU A 149 -54.69 17.97 -10.72
N LYS A 150 -55.69 18.63 -10.15
CA LYS A 150 -56.31 19.83 -10.71
C LYS A 150 -56.13 21.04 -9.78
N GLY A 151 -56.29 22.24 -10.35
CA GLY A 151 -56.44 23.48 -9.61
C GLY A 151 -55.35 23.75 -8.56
N GLN A 152 -55.77 23.99 -7.31
CA GLN A 152 -54.88 24.35 -6.22
C GLN A 152 -53.91 23.23 -5.82
N LEU A 153 -54.28 21.96 -6.01
CA LEU A 153 -53.42 20.84 -5.67
C LEU A 153 -52.25 20.68 -6.65
N ALA A 154 -52.50 20.92 -7.94
CA ALA A 154 -51.43 21.01 -8.94
C ALA A 154 -50.49 22.19 -8.67
N LYS A 155 -51.03 23.35 -8.24
CA LYS A 155 -50.22 24.50 -7.81
C LYS A 155 -49.38 24.20 -6.57
N LEU A 156 -49.95 23.49 -5.60
CA LEU A 156 -49.25 23.07 -4.38
C LEU A 156 -48.07 22.17 -4.71
N GLY A 157 -48.25 21.18 -5.59
CA GLY A 157 -47.15 20.30 -6.03
C GLY A 157 -45.98 21.11 -6.59
N ARG A 158 -46.25 22.03 -7.53
CA ARG A 158 -45.22 22.92 -8.08
C ARG A 158 -44.59 23.84 -7.01
N ALA A 159 -45.39 24.37 -6.09
CA ALA A 159 -44.88 25.22 -5.02
C ALA A 159 -43.94 24.45 -4.07
N LEU A 160 -44.28 23.21 -3.73
CA LEU A 160 -43.43 22.34 -2.90
C LEU A 160 -42.11 21.98 -3.61
N ILE A 161 -42.16 21.70 -4.92
CA ILE A 161 -40.96 21.44 -5.72
C ILE A 161 -40.02 22.66 -5.66
N ASN A 162 -40.53 23.85 -5.98
CA ASN A 162 -39.73 25.08 -5.97
C ASN A 162 -39.20 25.38 -4.56
N PHE A 163 -40.03 25.22 -3.53
CA PHE A 163 -39.65 25.40 -2.14
C PHE A 163 -38.48 24.50 -1.73
N MET A 164 -38.54 23.21 -2.06
CA MET A 164 -37.46 22.26 -1.75
C MET A 164 -36.18 22.62 -2.48
N LEU A 165 -36.25 22.87 -3.79
CA LEU A 165 -35.09 23.25 -4.61
C LEU A 165 -34.44 24.55 -4.12
N GLU A 166 -35.24 25.60 -3.87
CA GLU A 166 -34.75 26.88 -3.37
C GLU A 166 -34.06 26.74 -2.01
N ILE A 167 -34.61 25.94 -1.08
CA ILE A 167 -33.96 25.69 0.21
C ILE A 167 -32.64 24.95 0.01
N HIS A 168 -32.63 23.87 -0.78
CA HIS A 168 -31.43 23.08 -0.99
C HIS A 168 -30.30 23.90 -1.63
N VAL A 169 -30.62 24.75 -2.60
CA VAL A 169 -29.65 25.63 -3.26
C VAL A 169 -29.21 26.76 -2.34
N ASN A 170 -30.16 27.56 -1.81
CA ASN A 170 -29.84 28.82 -1.15
C ASN A 170 -29.34 28.65 0.29
N GLU A 171 -29.84 27.63 1.01
CA GLU A 171 -29.48 27.43 2.43
C GLU A 171 -28.43 26.33 2.62
N PHE A 172 -28.36 25.34 1.72
CA PHE A 172 -27.54 24.13 1.91
C PHE A 172 -26.46 23.90 0.85
N GLY A 173 -26.29 24.83 -0.09
CA GLY A 173 -25.17 24.84 -1.04
C GLY A 173 -25.20 23.70 -2.06
N TYR A 174 -26.40 23.20 -2.40
CA TYR A 174 -26.56 22.26 -3.50
C TYR A 174 -26.54 22.98 -4.84
N THR A 175 -26.00 22.31 -5.87
CA THR A 175 -26.15 22.74 -7.26
C THR A 175 -27.39 22.08 -7.86
N GLU A 176 -28.33 22.89 -8.34
CA GLU A 176 -29.50 22.37 -9.05
C GLU A 176 -29.10 21.90 -10.46
N VAL A 177 -29.59 20.70 -10.84
CA VAL A 177 -29.29 20.07 -12.13
C VAL A 177 -30.59 19.65 -12.81
N TYR A 178 -30.76 20.07 -14.07
CA TYR A 178 -31.76 19.51 -14.96
C TYR A 178 -31.15 18.37 -15.80
N HIS A 179 -31.85 17.24 -15.90
CA HIS A 179 -31.30 16.05 -16.56
C HIS A 179 -32.37 15.23 -17.32
N PRO A 180 -31.98 14.38 -18.30
CA PRO A 180 -32.92 13.50 -18.99
C PRO A 180 -33.49 12.41 -18.07
N ALA A 181 -34.71 11.96 -18.37
CA ALA A 181 -35.34 10.82 -17.70
C ALA A 181 -34.98 9.45 -18.32
N LEU A 182 -34.35 9.45 -19.50
CA LEU A 182 -33.93 8.25 -20.24
C LEU A 182 -32.42 8.05 -20.14
N VAL A 183 -32.00 6.83 -19.77
CA VAL A 183 -30.59 6.47 -19.58
C VAL A 183 -30.27 5.10 -20.19
N LYS A 184 -28.98 4.82 -20.39
CA LYS A 184 -28.49 3.49 -20.76
C LYS A 184 -28.49 2.55 -19.54
N ASN A 185 -28.49 1.24 -19.78
CA ASN A 185 -28.38 0.23 -18.72
C ASN A 185 -27.16 0.43 -17.81
N GLU A 186 -26.05 0.90 -18.38
CA GLU A 186 -24.80 1.17 -17.65
C GLU A 186 -25.01 2.19 -16.51
N ALA A 187 -25.71 3.29 -16.76
CA ALA A 187 -25.99 4.28 -15.72
C ALA A 187 -26.82 3.68 -14.56
N MET A 188 -27.77 2.80 -14.87
CA MET A 188 -28.57 2.07 -13.87
C MET A 188 -27.73 1.03 -13.10
N TYR A 189 -26.79 0.36 -13.78
CA TYR A 189 -25.87 -0.57 -13.15
C TYR A 189 -24.95 0.14 -12.15
N ASN A 190 -24.42 1.29 -12.56
CA ASN A 190 -23.47 2.10 -11.82
C ASN A 190 -23.95 2.48 -10.41
N VAL A 191 -25.23 2.84 -10.28
CA VAL A 191 -25.84 3.18 -8.98
C VAL A 191 -26.39 1.97 -8.21
N GLY A 192 -26.25 0.76 -8.74
CA GLY A 192 -26.71 -0.46 -8.08
C GLY A 192 -28.18 -0.84 -8.32
N GLN A 193 -28.86 -0.18 -9.26
CA GLN A 193 -30.23 -0.55 -9.65
C GLN A 193 -30.22 -1.86 -10.45
N LEU A 194 -29.32 -2.01 -11.43
CA LEU A 194 -29.19 -3.28 -12.16
C LEU A 194 -28.14 -4.21 -11.53
N PRO A 195 -28.37 -5.54 -11.58
CA PRO A 195 -29.49 -6.24 -12.25
C PRO A 195 -30.79 -6.34 -11.43
N LYS A 196 -30.74 -6.11 -10.11
CA LYS A 196 -31.83 -6.41 -9.16
C LYS A 196 -33.16 -5.69 -9.45
N PHE A 197 -33.11 -4.45 -9.94
CA PHE A 197 -34.26 -3.60 -10.26
C PHE A 197 -34.70 -3.71 -11.73
N SER A 198 -34.28 -4.75 -12.46
CA SER A 198 -34.61 -4.90 -13.89
C SER A 198 -36.12 -5.05 -14.11
N ASP A 199 -36.79 -5.84 -13.27
CA ASP A 199 -38.23 -6.12 -13.38
C ASP A 199 -39.08 -4.92 -12.98
N ASP A 200 -38.57 -4.09 -12.06
CA ASP A 200 -39.23 -2.89 -11.56
C ASP A 200 -38.95 -1.62 -12.38
N SER A 201 -38.07 -1.67 -13.37
CA SER A 201 -37.79 -0.53 -14.27
C SER A 201 -38.43 -0.67 -15.64
N TYR A 202 -38.84 0.46 -16.20
CA TYR A 202 -39.35 0.54 -17.57
C TYR A 202 -38.19 0.53 -18.57
N LEU A 203 -38.25 -0.41 -19.52
CA LEU A 203 -37.32 -0.54 -20.64
C LEU A 203 -38.06 -0.16 -21.93
N THR A 204 -37.51 0.81 -22.65
CA THR A 204 -38.01 1.24 -23.96
C THR A 204 -37.63 0.24 -25.05
N THR A 205 -38.26 0.34 -26.22
CA THR A 205 -37.94 -0.49 -27.40
C THR A 205 -36.51 -0.30 -27.89
N ASP A 206 -35.94 0.90 -27.70
CA ASP A 206 -34.57 1.24 -28.11
C ASP A 206 -33.53 0.91 -27.03
N LYS A 207 -33.91 0.07 -26.05
CA LYS A 207 -33.06 -0.42 -24.96
C LYS A 207 -32.57 0.66 -23.99
N LEU A 208 -33.18 1.85 -23.99
CA LEU A 208 -33.03 2.85 -22.92
C LEU A 208 -33.99 2.57 -21.77
N ARG A 209 -33.65 2.99 -20.56
CA ARG A 209 -34.48 2.86 -19.36
C ARG A 209 -34.95 4.21 -18.85
N LEU A 210 -36.19 4.24 -18.34
CA LEU A 210 -36.67 5.35 -17.55
C LEU A 210 -36.09 5.26 -16.13
N ILE A 211 -35.65 6.39 -15.60
CA ILE A 211 -35.06 6.46 -14.26
C ILE A 211 -36.11 6.30 -13.15
N PRO A 212 -35.83 5.53 -12.09
CA PRO A 212 -36.67 5.46 -10.90
C PRO A 212 -36.33 6.52 -9.84
N THR A 213 -35.28 7.31 -10.09
CA THR A 213 -34.74 8.39 -9.25
C THR A 213 -33.70 9.18 -10.05
N SER A 214 -33.59 10.49 -9.78
CA SER A 214 -32.51 11.35 -10.28
C SER A 214 -31.11 10.91 -9.87
N GLU A 215 -30.97 10.11 -8.80
CA GLU A 215 -29.69 9.54 -8.34
C GLU A 215 -28.94 8.87 -9.48
N VAL A 216 -29.66 8.17 -10.36
CA VAL A 216 -29.08 7.50 -11.53
C VAL A 216 -28.29 8.47 -12.39
N VAL A 217 -28.79 9.70 -12.59
CA VAL A 217 -28.10 10.67 -13.46
C VAL A 217 -27.10 11.49 -12.68
N LEU A 218 -27.49 12.00 -11.50
CA LEU A 218 -26.65 12.88 -10.68
C LEU A 218 -25.34 12.20 -10.26
N THR A 219 -25.41 10.94 -9.82
CA THR A 219 -24.21 10.18 -9.42
C THR A 219 -23.33 9.87 -10.63
N ASN A 220 -23.91 9.60 -11.81
CA ASN A 220 -23.15 9.35 -13.04
C ASN A 220 -22.49 10.61 -13.66
N LEU A 221 -22.72 11.82 -13.14
CA LEU A 221 -22.01 13.02 -13.59
C LEU A 221 -20.49 12.91 -13.39
N VAL A 222 -20.03 12.02 -12.50
CA VAL A 222 -18.62 11.73 -12.24
C VAL A 222 -18.16 10.35 -12.74
N ALA A 223 -19.01 9.60 -13.43
CA ALA A 223 -18.65 8.27 -13.95
C ALA A 223 -17.44 8.36 -14.89
N ASP A 224 -16.51 7.42 -14.74
CA ASP A 224 -15.22 7.35 -15.46
C ASP A 224 -14.32 8.58 -15.31
N LYS A 225 -14.53 9.42 -14.28
CA LYS A 225 -13.68 10.58 -13.98
C LYS A 225 -12.75 10.34 -12.81
N ILE A 226 -11.61 11.02 -12.85
CA ILE A 226 -10.75 11.24 -11.69
C ILE A 226 -11.01 12.66 -11.19
N MET A 227 -11.62 12.76 -10.02
CA MET A 227 -11.96 14.04 -9.38
C MET A 227 -10.76 14.60 -8.61
N GLU A 228 -10.76 15.91 -8.36
CA GLU A 228 -9.79 16.51 -7.45
C GLU A 228 -10.34 16.49 -6.02
N GLU A 229 -9.53 16.13 -5.03
CA GLU A 229 -9.98 16.11 -3.63
C GLU A 229 -10.62 17.44 -3.17
N LYS A 230 -10.02 18.57 -3.57
CA LYS A 230 -10.55 19.91 -3.24
C LYS A 230 -11.90 20.26 -3.87
N GLU A 231 -12.32 19.53 -4.90
CA GLU A 231 -13.66 19.69 -5.48
C GLU A 231 -14.71 18.98 -4.63
N LEU A 232 -14.30 18.05 -3.77
CA LEU A 232 -15.18 17.27 -2.92
C LEU A 232 -15.37 17.94 -1.55
N PRO A 233 -16.58 17.89 -0.96
CA PRO A 233 -17.77 17.22 -1.48
C PRO A 233 -18.51 18.07 -2.54
N ILE A 234 -18.89 17.43 -3.66
CA ILE A 234 -19.84 18.02 -4.61
C ILE A 234 -21.26 17.56 -4.28
N ARG A 235 -22.22 18.47 -4.43
CA ARG A 235 -23.60 18.30 -3.96
C ARG A 235 -24.58 18.73 -5.05
N PHE A 236 -25.44 17.81 -5.47
CA PHE A 236 -26.42 18.03 -6.52
C PHE A 236 -27.84 17.85 -6.00
N THR A 237 -28.75 18.68 -6.49
CA THR A 237 -30.20 18.49 -6.31
C THR A 237 -30.90 18.56 -7.66
N ALA A 238 -32.00 17.83 -7.81
CA ALA A 238 -32.80 17.87 -9.04
C ALA A 238 -34.24 17.48 -8.75
N TYR A 239 -35.18 18.14 -9.43
CA TYR A 239 -36.52 17.60 -9.61
C TYR A 239 -36.56 16.74 -10.89
N SER A 240 -37.14 15.55 -10.80
CA SER A 240 -37.51 14.78 -11.98
C SER A 240 -38.79 13.96 -11.80
N GLU A 241 -39.41 13.63 -12.93
CA GLU A 241 -40.39 12.56 -13.01
C GLU A 241 -39.66 11.21 -12.92
N CYS A 242 -40.05 10.39 -11.94
CA CYS A 242 -39.48 9.09 -11.64
C CYS A 242 -40.47 7.98 -12.00
N PHE A 243 -39.97 6.86 -12.50
CA PHE A 243 -40.80 5.78 -13.04
C PHE A 243 -40.47 4.43 -12.41
N ARG A 244 -41.49 3.74 -11.89
CA ARG A 244 -41.35 2.39 -11.28
C ARG A 244 -42.52 1.51 -11.70
N LYS A 245 -42.27 0.27 -12.09
CA LYS A 245 -43.34 -0.69 -12.41
C LYS A 245 -44.05 -1.20 -11.16
N GLU A 246 -43.42 -1.12 -9.99
CA GLU A 246 -44.00 -1.58 -8.72
C GLU A 246 -44.49 -3.05 -8.82
N ALA A 247 -43.69 -3.90 -9.46
CA ALA A 247 -44.01 -5.32 -9.63
C ALA A 247 -44.12 -6.00 -8.25
N GLY A 248 -45.16 -6.83 -8.06
CA GLY A 248 -45.36 -7.57 -6.80
C GLY A 248 -46.00 -6.77 -5.65
N SER A 249 -46.43 -5.53 -5.87
CA SER A 249 -47.17 -4.73 -4.87
C SER A 249 -48.68 -5.03 -4.80
N ALA A 250 -49.15 -6.10 -5.46
CA ALA A 250 -50.53 -6.56 -5.38
C ALA A 250 -50.88 -6.92 -3.91
N GLY A 251 -52.03 -6.45 -3.42
CA GLY A 251 -52.47 -6.69 -2.03
C GLY A 251 -51.86 -5.78 -0.96
N ARG A 252 -51.03 -4.80 -1.33
CA ARG A 252 -50.51 -3.76 -0.41
C ARG A 252 -51.35 -2.47 -0.51
N ASP A 253 -51.33 -1.65 0.56
CA ASP A 253 -52.05 -0.36 0.64
C ASP A 253 -51.53 0.62 -0.42
N THR A 254 -52.33 0.84 -1.47
CA THR A 254 -51.92 1.52 -2.71
C THR A 254 -52.92 2.58 -3.17
N ARG A 255 -53.96 2.88 -2.36
CA ARG A 255 -54.96 3.89 -2.72
C ARG A 255 -54.39 5.31 -2.54
N GLY A 256 -54.74 6.20 -3.46
CA GLY A 256 -54.22 7.57 -3.49
C GLY A 256 -52.86 7.66 -4.18
N MET A 257 -52.10 8.72 -3.89
CA MET A 257 -50.75 8.93 -4.44
C MET A 257 -49.66 8.14 -3.70
N ILE A 258 -49.83 6.83 -3.58
CA ILE A 258 -48.85 5.93 -2.95
C ILE A 258 -48.43 4.89 -3.99
N ARG A 259 -47.12 4.66 -4.14
CA ARG A 259 -46.54 3.67 -5.08
C ARG A 259 -47.11 3.80 -6.49
N GLN A 260 -47.08 5.02 -7.02
CA GLN A 260 -47.50 5.34 -8.37
C GLN A 260 -46.46 4.86 -9.38
N HIS A 261 -46.91 4.59 -10.61
CA HIS A 261 -46.00 4.24 -11.70
C HIS A 261 -45.12 5.40 -12.15
N GLN A 262 -45.63 6.62 -11.98
CA GLN A 262 -44.94 7.89 -12.22
C GLN A 262 -45.16 8.81 -11.02
N PHE A 263 -44.10 9.43 -10.53
CA PHE A 263 -44.16 10.41 -9.45
C PHE A 263 -43.01 11.42 -9.54
N GLY A 264 -43.27 12.66 -9.10
CA GLY A 264 -42.23 13.68 -8.98
C GLY A 264 -41.39 13.48 -7.71
N LYS A 265 -40.07 13.66 -7.81
CA LYS A 265 -39.16 13.60 -6.68
C LYS A 265 -38.12 14.72 -6.78
N VAL A 266 -37.86 15.39 -5.65
CA VAL A 266 -36.66 16.22 -5.47
C VAL A 266 -35.59 15.35 -4.82
N GLU A 267 -34.47 15.17 -5.51
CA GLU A 267 -33.37 14.30 -5.09
C GLU A 267 -32.21 15.12 -4.52
N LEU A 268 -31.49 14.53 -3.58
CA LEU A 268 -30.21 15.01 -3.07
C LEU A 268 -29.14 13.96 -3.33
N VAL A 269 -28.02 14.35 -3.94
CA VAL A 269 -26.85 13.49 -4.12
C VAL A 269 -25.61 14.24 -3.68
N SER A 270 -24.79 13.58 -2.87
CA SER A 270 -23.47 14.07 -2.50
C SER A 270 -22.41 13.05 -2.91
N ILE A 271 -21.32 13.53 -3.52
CA ILE A 271 -20.13 12.73 -3.81
C ILE A 271 -19.01 13.31 -2.96
N THR A 272 -18.38 12.45 -2.16
CA THR A 272 -17.43 12.83 -1.12
C THR A 272 -16.15 12.02 -1.20
N THR A 273 -15.13 12.41 -0.44
CA THR A 273 -14.04 11.50 -0.07
C THR A 273 -14.55 10.43 0.91
N GLU A 274 -13.75 9.39 1.14
CA GLU A 274 -14.14 8.26 2.00
C GLU A 274 -14.30 8.68 3.46
N ASP A 275 -13.41 9.53 3.96
CA ASP A 275 -13.40 10.07 5.33
C ASP A 275 -14.58 11.02 5.61
N GLN A 276 -15.01 11.80 4.62
CA GLN A 276 -16.15 12.71 4.74
C GLN A 276 -17.52 12.01 4.65
N SER A 277 -17.55 10.76 4.16
CA SER A 277 -18.78 10.10 3.73
C SER A 277 -19.82 9.91 4.84
N ASN A 278 -19.36 9.59 6.07
CA ASN A 278 -20.26 9.38 7.21
C ASN A 278 -20.86 10.70 7.71
N ASP A 279 -20.05 11.74 7.81
CA ASP A 279 -20.52 13.07 8.26
C ASP A 279 -21.49 13.68 7.24
N GLU A 280 -21.24 13.44 5.95
CA GLU A 280 -22.14 13.90 4.88
C GLU A 280 -23.49 13.18 4.91
N LEU A 281 -23.57 11.91 5.35
CA LEU A 281 -24.86 11.23 5.54
C LEU A 281 -25.69 11.93 6.63
N GLU A 282 -25.09 12.24 7.78
CA GLU A 282 -25.78 12.96 8.85
C GLU A 282 -26.22 14.35 8.39
N ARG A 283 -25.35 15.07 7.66
CA ARG A 283 -25.68 16.37 7.08
C ARG A 283 -26.84 16.27 6.10
N MET A 284 -26.79 15.37 5.12
CA MET A 284 -27.84 15.18 4.11
C MET A 284 -29.17 14.78 4.76
N THR A 285 -29.14 13.92 5.79
CA THR A 285 -30.34 13.57 6.56
C THR A 285 -30.92 14.81 7.25
N SER A 286 -30.08 15.66 7.85
CA SER A 286 -30.52 16.89 8.49
C SER A 286 -31.14 17.90 7.50
N VAL A 287 -30.66 17.93 6.25
CA VAL A 287 -31.22 18.77 5.16
C VAL A 287 -32.64 18.30 4.80
N ALA A 288 -32.84 16.99 4.66
CA ALA A 288 -34.16 16.41 4.41
C ALA A 288 -35.11 16.64 5.60
N GLU A 289 -34.62 16.51 6.83
CA GLU A 289 -35.36 16.84 8.05
C GLU A 289 -35.80 18.31 8.09
N GLU A 290 -34.97 19.25 7.62
CA GLU A 290 -35.29 20.68 7.64
C GLU A 290 -36.52 21.05 6.80
N ILE A 291 -36.71 20.39 5.66
CA ILE A 291 -37.93 20.55 4.85
C ILE A 291 -39.17 20.23 5.68
N LEU A 292 -39.14 19.14 6.45
CA LEU A 292 -40.26 18.73 7.29
C LEU A 292 -40.47 19.66 8.48
N LYS A 293 -39.39 20.19 9.06
CA LYS A 293 -39.48 21.18 10.14
C LYS A 293 -40.16 22.46 9.67
N LYS A 294 -39.76 23.00 8.50
CA LYS A 294 -40.36 24.21 7.92
C LYS A 294 -41.81 24.00 7.48
N LEU A 295 -42.18 22.77 7.09
CA LEU A 295 -43.57 22.39 6.82
C LEU A 295 -44.35 22.00 8.09
N GLU A 296 -43.71 22.05 9.26
CA GLU A 296 -44.28 21.69 10.57
C GLU A 296 -44.87 20.25 10.62
N LEU A 297 -44.25 19.32 9.89
CA LEU A 297 -44.69 17.92 9.83
C LEU A 297 -44.03 17.10 10.94
N PRO A 298 -44.79 16.44 11.85
CA PRO A 298 -44.20 15.55 12.83
C PRO A 298 -43.61 14.32 12.16
N TYR A 299 -42.35 14.00 12.46
CA TYR A 299 -41.63 12.88 11.84
C TYR A 299 -40.75 12.14 12.86
N ARG A 300 -40.26 10.97 12.44
CA ARG A 300 -39.20 10.23 13.11
C ARG A 300 -38.16 9.76 12.09
N VAL A 301 -36.95 9.54 12.57
CA VAL A 301 -35.84 8.99 11.77
C VAL A 301 -35.54 7.60 12.27
N MET A 302 -35.53 6.63 11.36
CA MET A 302 -35.32 5.22 11.60
C MET A 302 -33.99 4.79 10.98
N LEU A 303 -33.07 4.24 11.77
CA LEU A 303 -31.91 3.52 11.26
C LEU A 303 -32.35 2.13 10.79
N LEU A 304 -32.17 1.86 9.49
CA LEU A 304 -32.58 0.58 8.91
C LEU A 304 -31.66 -0.55 9.33
N CYS A 305 -32.23 -1.73 9.53
CA CYS A 305 -31.48 -2.95 9.72
C CYS A 305 -30.88 -3.48 8.41
N SER A 306 -29.94 -4.42 8.54
CA SER A 306 -29.23 -4.99 7.40
C SER A 306 -30.14 -5.68 6.39
N GLY A 307 -31.31 -6.19 6.76
CA GLY A 307 -32.26 -6.81 5.83
C GLY A 307 -33.07 -5.80 5.02
N ASP A 308 -33.32 -4.62 5.58
CA ASP A 308 -34.27 -3.63 5.06
C ASP A 308 -33.60 -2.54 4.21
N MET A 309 -32.29 -2.33 4.35
CA MET A 309 -31.56 -1.33 3.56
C MET A 309 -31.44 -1.69 2.06
N GLY A 310 -31.42 -0.65 1.21
CA GLY A 310 -31.24 -0.76 -0.24
C GLY A 310 -29.96 -1.47 -0.68
N PHE A 311 -29.95 -2.03 -1.90
CA PHE A 311 -28.89 -2.93 -2.38
C PHE A 311 -27.48 -2.31 -2.34
N ALA A 312 -27.34 -1.05 -2.76
CA ALA A 312 -26.06 -0.33 -2.78
C ALA A 312 -25.68 0.30 -1.43
N ALA A 313 -26.60 0.37 -0.47
CA ALA A 313 -26.39 1.08 0.78
C ALA A 313 -25.53 0.26 1.76
N GLN A 314 -24.60 0.94 2.43
CA GLN A 314 -23.93 0.45 3.65
C GLN A 314 -24.67 0.89 4.91
N LYS A 315 -25.41 2.01 4.87
CA LYS A 315 -26.21 2.53 5.98
C LYS A 315 -27.34 3.40 5.43
N THR A 316 -28.54 3.31 6.01
CA THR A 316 -29.71 4.07 5.58
C THR A 316 -30.49 4.60 6.77
N TYR A 317 -30.92 5.85 6.66
CA TYR A 317 -31.94 6.46 7.50
C TYR A 317 -33.23 6.62 6.71
N ASP A 318 -34.32 6.07 7.23
CA ASP A 318 -35.67 6.39 6.74
C ASP A 318 -36.25 7.52 7.57
N ILE A 319 -36.91 8.45 6.88
CA ILE A 319 -37.63 9.55 7.49
C ILE A 319 -39.11 9.28 7.31
N GLU A 320 -39.78 9.05 8.43
CA GLU A 320 -41.19 8.69 8.45
C GLU A 320 -42.04 9.83 9.02
N VAL A 321 -43.05 10.27 8.27
CA VAL A 321 -43.98 11.32 8.68
C VAL A 321 -45.25 10.73 9.26
N TRP A 322 -45.78 11.39 10.29
CA TRP A 322 -47.04 11.02 10.92
C TRP A 322 -48.23 11.27 10.00
N LEU A 323 -49.00 10.22 9.69
CA LEU A 323 -50.27 10.34 8.96
C LEU A 323 -51.45 10.25 9.94
N PRO A 324 -52.23 11.34 10.13
CA PRO A 324 -53.32 11.37 11.10
C PRO A 324 -54.42 10.34 10.87
N GLU A 325 -54.87 10.17 9.63
CA GLU A 325 -55.96 9.23 9.30
C GLU A 325 -55.58 7.77 9.59
N GLN A 326 -54.32 7.40 9.35
CA GLN A 326 -53.83 6.05 9.57
C GLN A 326 -53.33 5.80 11.00
N ASN A 327 -53.24 6.85 11.82
CA ASN A 327 -52.65 6.83 13.15
C ASN A 327 -51.28 6.10 13.18
N LYS A 328 -50.44 6.34 12.17
CA LYS A 328 -49.10 5.72 12.05
C LYS A 328 -48.10 6.62 11.31
N TYR A 329 -46.83 6.36 11.54
CA TYR A 329 -45.75 6.95 10.74
C TYR A 329 -45.59 6.15 9.43
N ARG A 330 -45.29 6.85 8.33
CA ARG A 330 -45.02 6.26 7.02
C ARG A 330 -43.75 6.87 6.44
N GLU A 331 -42.90 6.03 5.86
CA GLU A 331 -41.72 6.46 5.09
C GLU A 331 -42.15 7.42 3.98
N ILE A 332 -41.44 8.56 3.88
CA ILE A 332 -41.60 9.52 2.78
C ILE A 332 -40.29 9.84 2.08
N SER A 333 -39.15 9.55 2.73
CA SER A 333 -37.82 9.81 2.22
C SER A 333 -36.82 8.91 2.92
N SER A 334 -35.71 8.65 2.27
CA SER A 334 -34.57 7.93 2.83
C SER A 334 -33.27 8.61 2.44
N CYS A 335 -32.27 8.49 3.31
CA CYS A 335 -30.92 8.97 3.09
C CYS A 335 -29.96 7.81 3.29
N SER A 336 -29.20 7.48 2.24
CA SER A 336 -28.30 6.32 2.24
C SER A 336 -26.86 6.75 2.01
N ASN A 337 -25.96 6.10 2.73
CA ASN A 337 -24.54 6.11 2.41
C ASN A 337 -24.21 4.82 1.66
N CYS A 338 -23.57 4.93 0.50
CA CYS A 338 -23.16 3.82 -0.35
C CYS A 338 -21.65 3.51 -0.26
N GLY A 339 -20.88 4.34 0.43
CA GLY A 339 -19.42 4.24 0.53
C GLY A 339 -18.77 4.11 -0.85
N VAL A 340 -17.81 3.20 -0.98
CA VAL A 340 -17.09 2.96 -2.24
C VAL A 340 -17.87 2.15 -3.28
N PHE A 341 -19.08 1.67 -2.98
CA PHE A 341 -19.81 0.72 -3.83
C PHE A 341 -20.13 1.29 -5.21
N GLN A 342 -20.76 2.47 -5.24
CA GLN A 342 -21.13 3.14 -6.48
C GLN A 342 -19.90 3.68 -7.21
N ALA A 343 -18.92 4.23 -6.48
CA ALA A 343 -17.66 4.71 -7.06
C ALA A 343 -16.91 3.60 -7.83
N ARG A 344 -16.86 2.38 -7.29
CA ARG A 344 -16.25 1.21 -7.96
C ARG A 344 -16.97 0.83 -9.24
N ARG A 345 -18.31 0.84 -9.24
CA ARG A 345 -19.11 0.49 -10.43
C ARG A 345 -19.02 1.56 -11.51
N MET A 346 -18.99 2.84 -11.11
CA MET A 346 -18.78 3.99 -11.98
C MET A 346 -17.34 4.15 -12.47
N ASN A 347 -16.40 3.36 -11.94
CA ASN A 347 -14.97 3.52 -12.19
C ASN A 347 -14.46 4.95 -11.90
N THR A 348 -15.07 5.62 -10.92
CA THR A 348 -14.69 6.96 -10.46
C THR A 348 -13.62 6.88 -9.39
N LYS A 349 -12.66 7.79 -9.43
CA LYS A 349 -11.61 7.95 -8.42
C LYS A 349 -11.47 9.42 -8.07
N TYR A 350 -10.74 9.73 -7.00
CA TYR A 350 -10.25 11.08 -6.77
C TYR A 350 -8.74 11.03 -6.54
N SER A 351 -8.08 12.13 -6.88
CA SER A 351 -6.67 12.35 -6.63
C SER A 351 -6.53 13.23 -5.41
N LEU A 352 -5.68 12.82 -4.47
CA LEU A 352 -5.32 13.69 -3.34
C LEU A 352 -4.53 14.89 -3.89
N GLU A 353 -4.53 16.05 -3.24
CA GLU A 353 -3.62 17.16 -3.66
C GLU A 353 -2.15 16.70 -3.71
N THR A 354 -1.82 15.72 -2.88
CA THR A 354 -0.51 15.05 -2.86
C THR A 354 -0.26 14.16 -4.08
N ASP A 355 -1.30 13.70 -4.78
CA ASP A 355 -1.22 12.96 -6.05
C ASP A 355 -1.10 13.90 -7.25
N LYS A 356 -1.58 15.14 -7.17
CA LYS A 356 -1.40 16.16 -8.22
C LYS A 356 0.00 16.76 -8.30
N LYS A 357 0.69 16.90 -7.16
CA LYS A 357 2.15 17.11 -7.18
C LYS A 357 2.91 15.91 -7.80
N LYS A 358 2.26 14.76 -8.00
CA LYS A 358 2.82 13.52 -8.56
C LYS A 358 2.39 13.19 -9.99
N SER A 359 1.42 13.91 -10.59
CA SER A 359 0.87 13.58 -11.92
C SER A 359 1.28 14.53 -13.05
N GLU A 360 1.87 15.69 -12.74
CA GLU A 360 2.89 16.23 -13.64
C GLU A 360 4.12 15.33 -13.52
N GLU A 361 4.77 14.98 -14.63
CA GLU A 361 6.06 14.30 -14.66
C GLU A 361 7.12 15.18 -13.96
N THR A 362 7.12 15.21 -12.61
CA THR A 362 8.09 15.96 -11.84
C THR A 362 9.39 15.20 -11.87
N LYS A 363 10.16 15.55 -12.88
CA LYS A 363 11.62 15.51 -12.91
C LYS A 363 12.22 15.85 -11.52
N MET A 364 12.84 14.87 -10.86
CA MET A 364 13.37 14.98 -9.49
C MET A 364 14.90 15.12 -9.44
N LYS A 365 15.38 15.94 -8.50
CA LYS A 365 16.79 16.04 -8.11
C LYS A 365 17.00 15.34 -6.77
N VAL A 366 17.97 14.43 -6.73
CA VAL A 366 18.22 13.57 -5.57
C VAL A 366 19.65 13.76 -5.10
N LEU A 367 19.86 13.83 -3.78
CA LEU A 367 21.18 13.81 -3.16
C LEU A 367 21.35 12.51 -2.37
N VAL A 368 22.37 11.72 -2.70
CA VAL A 368 22.77 10.53 -1.93
C VAL A 368 23.97 10.88 -1.06
N ILE A 369 23.88 10.60 0.24
CA ILE A 369 24.96 10.81 1.21
C ILE A 369 25.65 9.47 1.47
N GLY A 370 26.97 9.44 1.25
CA GLY A 370 27.86 8.32 1.50
C GLY A 370 28.88 8.11 0.37
N SER A 371 29.67 7.04 0.47
CA SER A 371 30.81 6.77 -0.43
C SER A 371 31.17 5.29 -0.56
N GLY A 372 30.38 4.40 0.03
CA GLY A 372 30.60 2.95 0.02
C GLY A 372 29.96 2.24 -1.17
N GLY A 373 30.04 0.90 -1.14
CA GLY A 373 29.46 0.05 -2.18
C GLY A 373 27.93 0.12 -2.15
N ARG A 374 27.35 0.29 -0.97
CA ARG A 374 25.91 0.53 -0.79
C ARG A 374 25.44 1.76 -1.55
N GLU A 375 26.12 2.89 -1.40
CA GLU A 375 25.75 4.11 -2.11
C GLU A 375 25.96 3.97 -3.62
N HIS A 376 27.00 3.25 -4.06
CA HIS A 376 27.15 2.94 -5.48
C HIS A 376 25.95 2.15 -6.03
N ALA A 377 25.52 1.09 -5.34
CA ALA A 377 24.38 0.29 -5.74
C ALA A 377 23.07 1.10 -5.73
N LEU A 378 22.89 1.99 -4.74
CA LEU A 378 21.77 2.92 -4.71
C LEU A 378 21.78 3.86 -5.92
N LEU A 379 22.92 4.49 -6.23
CA LEU A 379 23.05 5.35 -7.40
C LEU A 379 22.74 4.59 -8.69
N TRP A 380 23.24 3.37 -8.83
CA TRP A 380 22.97 2.50 -9.98
C TRP A 380 21.48 2.19 -10.13
N ALA A 381 20.79 1.87 -9.04
CA ALA A 381 19.36 1.56 -9.07
C ALA A 381 18.51 2.83 -9.33
N LEU A 382 18.86 3.96 -8.72
CA LEU A 382 18.14 5.23 -8.89
C LEU A 382 18.22 5.77 -10.32
N ASN A 383 19.34 5.55 -11.02
CA ASN A 383 19.50 5.91 -12.43
C ASN A 383 18.53 5.22 -13.39
N LYS A 384 17.85 4.16 -12.94
CA LYS A 384 16.81 3.49 -13.73
C LYS A 384 15.45 4.19 -13.66
N SER A 385 15.26 5.12 -12.72
CA SER A 385 13.97 5.79 -12.55
C SER A 385 13.74 6.78 -13.71
N PRO A 386 12.59 6.71 -14.41
CA PRO A 386 12.24 7.66 -15.46
C PRO A 386 11.95 9.06 -14.90
N THR A 387 11.78 9.20 -13.57
CA THR A 387 11.52 10.47 -12.90
C THR A 387 12.77 11.17 -12.39
N LEU A 388 13.93 10.51 -12.42
CA LEU A 388 15.20 11.12 -12.02
C LEU A 388 15.68 12.12 -13.09
N THR A 389 16.05 13.32 -12.65
CA THR A 389 16.58 14.39 -13.51
C THR A 389 18.02 14.71 -13.23
N LYS A 390 18.38 14.73 -11.94
CA LYS A 390 19.77 14.95 -11.54
C LYS A 390 20.05 14.20 -10.25
N LEU A 391 21.15 13.47 -10.25
CA LEU A 391 21.60 12.71 -9.11
C LEU A 391 22.92 13.30 -8.63
N TYR A 392 22.97 13.67 -7.37
CA TYR A 392 24.16 14.15 -6.69
C TYR A 392 24.59 13.12 -5.66
N VAL A 393 25.89 13.08 -5.38
CA VAL A 393 26.44 12.25 -4.31
C VAL A 393 27.55 12.97 -3.55
N THR A 394 27.55 12.83 -2.23
CA THR A 394 28.58 13.41 -1.35
C THR A 394 28.96 12.45 -0.20
N PRO A 395 30.24 12.31 0.15
CA PRO A 395 31.39 12.75 -0.65
C PRO A 395 31.56 11.91 -1.93
N GLY A 396 30.93 10.72 -1.99
CA GLY A 396 31.03 9.79 -3.10
C GLY A 396 32.45 9.32 -3.39
N ARG A 397 32.64 8.71 -4.56
CA ARG A 397 33.95 8.26 -5.08
C ARG A 397 34.07 8.48 -6.57
N SER A 398 35.29 8.44 -7.09
CA SER A 398 35.57 8.65 -8.51
C SER A 398 34.76 7.73 -9.43
N ALA A 399 34.50 6.49 -9.02
CA ALA A 399 33.70 5.52 -9.78
C ALA A 399 32.22 5.91 -9.91
N MET A 400 31.71 6.75 -9.02
CA MET A 400 30.31 7.18 -9.02
C MET A 400 30.04 8.34 -9.99
N LYS A 401 31.07 8.95 -10.59
CA LYS A 401 30.94 10.10 -11.53
C LYS A 401 30.06 9.80 -12.74
N ASN A 402 30.03 8.53 -13.19
CA ASN A 402 29.21 8.11 -14.32
C ASN A 402 27.73 7.92 -13.95
N LEU A 403 27.41 7.86 -12.66
CA LEU A 403 26.06 7.69 -12.15
C LEU A 403 25.49 8.98 -11.53
N GLY A 404 26.34 9.91 -11.11
CA GLY A 404 25.89 11.16 -10.50
C GLY A 404 26.99 12.20 -10.38
N VAL A 405 26.57 13.43 -10.07
CA VAL A 405 27.46 14.57 -9.86
C VAL A 405 28.06 14.49 -8.47
N LEU A 406 29.38 14.27 -8.39
CA LEU A 406 30.11 14.39 -7.12
C LEU A 406 30.13 15.84 -6.67
N VAL A 407 29.76 16.07 -5.41
CA VAL A 407 29.79 17.38 -4.77
C VAL A 407 30.55 17.29 -3.46
N ASN A 408 31.23 18.38 -3.11
CA ASN A 408 32.03 18.46 -1.90
C ASN A 408 31.22 19.18 -0.82
N ILE A 409 30.59 18.41 0.06
CA ILE A 409 29.75 18.90 1.16
C ILE A 409 30.23 18.18 2.43
N ASN A 410 30.39 18.93 3.51
CA ASN A 410 30.66 18.36 4.81
C ASN A 410 29.40 17.68 5.36
N ILE A 411 29.31 16.36 5.22
CA ILE A 411 28.15 15.57 5.66
C ILE A 411 27.97 15.51 7.18
N GLN A 412 28.94 16.01 7.95
CA GLN A 412 28.86 16.14 9.40
C GLN A 412 28.30 17.50 9.84
N ASP A 413 28.15 18.44 8.92
CA ASP A 413 27.59 19.76 9.15
C ASP A 413 26.23 19.87 8.45
N SER A 414 25.14 19.83 9.22
CA SER A 414 23.79 19.89 8.68
C SER A 414 23.49 21.22 7.98
N VAL A 415 24.17 22.30 8.35
CA VAL A 415 24.02 23.61 7.70
C VAL A 415 24.54 23.54 6.26
N ASP A 416 25.71 22.93 6.04
CA ASP A 416 26.31 22.80 4.71
C ASP A 416 25.42 21.95 3.78
N VAL A 417 24.93 20.81 4.28
CA VAL A 417 23.99 19.95 3.54
C VAL A 417 22.69 20.68 3.21
N THR A 418 22.11 21.38 4.17
CA THR A 418 20.86 22.14 3.99
C THR A 418 21.02 23.26 2.97
N GLN A 419 22.11 24.03 3.05
CA GLN A 419 22.40 25.11 2.11
C GLN A 419 22.54 24.59 0.68
N PHE A 420 23.24 23.47 0.50
CA PHE A 420 23.33 22.82 -0.79
C PHE A 420 21.97 22.36 -1.31
N CYS A 421 21.16 21.72 -0.46
CA CYS A 421 19.83 21.23 -0.85
C CYS A 421 18.93 22.38 -1.32
N LYS A 422 18.93 23.50 -0.59
CA LYS A 422 18.18 24.71 -0.99
C LYS A 422 18.70 25.32 -2.28
N LYS A 423 20.02 25.44 -2.43
CA LYS A 423 20.66 26.02 -3.62
C LYS A 423 20.35 25.22 -4.89
N GLU A 424 20.46 23.89 -4.83
CA GLU A 424 20.25 23.03 -5.99
C GLU A 424 18.78 22.63 -6.19
N ASN A 425 17.90 22.97 -5.25
CA ASN A 425 16.50 22.53 -5.17
C ASN A 425 16.41 21.00 -5.18
N ILE A 426 17.01 20.37 -4.17
CA ILE A 426 16.96 18.92 -3.99
C ILE A 426 15.57 18.51 -3.49
N ASP A 427 14.95 17.56 -4.19
CA ASP A 427 13.61 17.05 -3.89
C ASP A 427 13.63 15.90 -2.88
N LEU A 428 14.73 15.14 -2.83
CA LEU A 428 14.93 14.02 -1.91
C LEU A 428 16.40 13.87 -1.50
N VAL A 429 16.66 13.75 -0.21
CA VAL A 429 17.96 13.35 0.35
C VAL A 429 17.89 11.90 0.83
N ILE A 430 18.84 11.06 0.41
CA ILE A 430 18.96 9.66 0.84
C ILE A 430 20.23 9.53 1.67
N ILE A 431 20.10 9.17 2.94
CA ILE A 431 21.25 9.01 3.83
C ILE A 431 21.65 7.53 3.88
N GLY A 432 22.82 7.21 3.33
CA GLY A 432 23.38 5.87 3.32
C GLY A 432 24.01 5.45 4.66
N PRO A 433 25.00 6.19 5.19
CA PRO A 433 25.69 5.83 6.43
C PRO A 433 24.90 6.20 7.68
N GLU A 434 25.19 5.50 8.77
CA GLU A 434 24.54 5.63 10.06
C GLU A 434 24.90 6.93 10.80
N GLN A 435 26.15 7.41 10.69
CA GLN A 435 26.63 8.53 11.50
C GLN A 435 25.84 9.84 11.27
N PRO A 436 25.56 10.28 10.02
CA PRO A 436 24.75 11.49 9.81
C PRO A 436 23.32 11.35 10.35
N ILE A 437 22.74 10.14 10.34
CA ILE A 437 21.41 9.88 10.90
C ILE A 437 21.43 10.07 12.42
N ILE A 438 22.47 9.54 13.08
CA ILE A 438 22.66 9.65 14.53
C ILE A 438 22.93 11.08 14.97
N ASN A 439 23.61 11.84 14.13
CA ASN A 439 23.88 13.25 14.39
C ASN A 439 22.63 14.15 14.16
N GLY A 440 21.51 13.60 13.68
CA GLY A 440 20.27 14.35 13.51
C GLY A 440 20.08 15.03 12.15
N LEU A 441 20.90 14.69 11.15
CA LEU A 441 20.81 15.32 9.82
C LEU A 441 19.41 15.18 9.19
N ALA A 442 18.74 14.05 9.41
CA ALA A 442 17.39 13.84 8.90
C ALA A 442 16.36 14.79 9.54
N ASP A 443 16.49 15.06 10.85
CA ASP A 443 15.61 15.96 11.58
C ASP A 443 15.82 17.41 11.11
N ASP A 444 17.08 17.84 10.99
CA ASP A 444 17.44 19.20 10.53
C ASP A 444 16.92 19.50 9.12
N LEU A 445 17.10 18.56 8.18
CA LEU A 445 16.60 18.71 6.81
C LEU A 445 15.06 18.71 6.75
N THR A 446 14.42 17.85 7.55
CA THR A 446 12.94 17.78 7.61
C THR A 446 12.35 19.06 8.19
N ALA A 447 12.98 19.66 9.20
CA ALA A 447 12.57 20.94 9.78
C ALA A 447 12.61 22.09 8.75
N GLU A 448 13.48 21.98 7.75
CA GLU A 448 13.63 22.92 6.63
C GLU A 448 12.74 22.56 5.42
N GLY A 449 11.85 21.58 5.56
CA GLY A 449 10.89 21.17 4.52
C GLY A 449 11.48 20.33 3.39
N ILE A 450 12.68 19.76 3.57
CA ILE A 450 13.34 18.89 2.59
C ILE A 450 12.94 17.44 2.88
N ASN A 451 12.51 16.70 1.86
CA ASN A 451 12.19 15.28 2.05
C ASN A 451 13.47 14.46 2.27
N VAL A 452 13.45 13.61 3.29
CA VAL A 452 14.58 12.73 3.63
C VAL A 452 14.13 11.27 3.70
N PHE A 453 14.87 10.40 3.02
CA PHE A 453 14.78 8.96 3.20
C PHE A 453 15.82 8.50 4.23
N ALA A 454 15.48 8.72 5.50
CA ALA A 454 16.21 8.22 6.68
C ALA A 454 15.37 8.53 7.94
N PRO A 455 15.54 7.78 9.04
CA PRO A 455 14.82 8.07 10.27
C PRO A 455 15.45 9.25 11.01
N GLY A 456 14.68 9.87 11.92
CA GLY A 456 15.21 10.89 12.82
C GLY A 456 16.16 10.33 13.89
N GLN A 457 16.88 11.20 14.58
CA GLN A 457 17.88 10.88 15.61
C GLN A 457 17.29 10.00 16.72
N ALA A 458 16.06 10.28 17.15
CA ALA A 458 15.41 9.52 18.22
C ALA A 458 15.20 8.04 17.81
N ALA A 459 14.82 7.78 16.56
CA ALA A 459 14.67 6.44 16.01
C ALA A 459 16.02 5.79 15.69
N ALA A 460 17.05 6.59 15.37
CA ALA A 460 18.41 6.11 15.13
C ALA A 460 19.03 5.41 16.35
N LYS A 461 18.51 5.65 17.55
CA LYS A 461 18.88 4.92 18.78
C LYS A 461 18.73 3.41 18.67
N LEU A 462 17.89 2.90 17.76
CA LEU A 462 17.78 1.48 17.49
C LEU A 462 19.11 0.84 17.02
N GLU A 463 19.92 1.57 16.25
CA GLU A 463 21.26 1.14 15.84
C GLU A 463 22.34 1.71 16.76
N ALA A 464 22.21 2.98 17.18
CA ALA A 464 23.24 3.67 17.95
C ALA A 464 23.44 3.12 19.37
N SER A 465 22.41 2.53 19.97
CA SER A 465 22.45 1.97 21.32
C SER A 465 21.84 0.57 21.36
N LYS A 466 22.70 -0.44 21.53
CA LYS A 466 22.23 -1.81 21.69
C LYS A 466 21.41 -1.97 22.99
N SER A 467 21.75 -1.24 24.04
CA SER A 467 21.05 -1.28 25.31
C SER A 467 19.65 -0.70 25.20
N PHE A 468 19.47 0.38 24.42
CA PHE A 468 18.15 0.91 24.05
C PHE A 468 17.30 -0.15 23.34
N THR A 469 17.83 -0.76 22.28
CA THR A 469 17.10 -1.78 21.51
C THR A 469 16.71 -2.97 22.37
N LYS A 470 17.60 -3.43 23.24
CA LYS A 470 17.33 -4.56 24.13
C LYS A 470 16.26 -4.25 25.19
N GLU A 471 16.29 -3.05 25.77
CA GLU A 471 15.26 -2.58 26.69
C GLU A 471 13.89 -2.46 25.99
N LEU A 472 13.88 -1.89 24.79
CA LEU A 472 12.69 -1.82 23.94
C LEU A 472 12.13 -3.21 23.65
N CYS A 473 13.00 -4.18 23.33
CA CYS A 473 12.58 -5.56 23.13
C CYS A 473 11.96 -6.18 24.39
N LYS A 474 12.55 -5.94 25.56
CA LYS A 474 12.02 -6.43 26.84
C LYS A 474 10.66 -5.84 27.17
N GLN A 475 10.49 -4.52 27.00
CA GLN A 475 9.25 -3.81 27.32
C GLN A 475 8.09 -4.20 26.40
N TYR A 476 8.37 -4.40 25.10
CA TYR A 476 7.35 -4.68 24.09
C TYR A 476 7.24 -6.17 23.71
N GLY A 477 7.95 -7.05 24.43
CA GLY A 477 7.90 -8.49 24.20
C GLY A 477 8.44 -8.93 22.83
N ILE A 478 9.37 -8.18 22.24
CA ILE A 478 10.00 -8.53 20.96
C ILE A 478 11.00 -9.68 21.19
N PRO A 479 10.89 -10.79 20.45
CA PRO A 479 11.82 -11.92 20.60
C PRO A 479 13.27 -11.50 20.29
N THR A 480 14.16 -11.64 21.27
CA THR A 480 15.60 -11.41 21.13
C THR A 480 16.38 -12.36 22.05
N ALA A 481 17.71 -12.35 21.95
CA ALA A 481 18.59 -13.03 22.89
C ALA A 481 18.42 -12.45 24.30
N LYS A 482 18.23 -13.32 25.31
CA LYS A 482 18.38 -12.96 26.73
C LYS A 482 19.68 -12.21 26.94
N TYR A 483 19.64 -11.16 27.75
CA TYR A 483 20.80 -10.28 27.95
C TYR A 483 20.82 -9.70 29.36
N GLU A 484 21.98 -9.19 29.76
CA GLU A 484 22.16 -8.30 30.91
C GLU A 484 23.22 -7.23 30.60
N ARG A 485 23.13 -6.06 31.24
CA ARG A 485 23.98 -4.89 30.98
C ARG A 485 24.97 -4.65 32.12
N PHE A 486 26.19 -4.24 31.78
CA PHE A 486 27.24 -3.96 32.76
C PHE A 486 28.10 -2.77 32.37
N ILE A 487 28.41 -1.93 33.37
CA ILE A 487 29.41 -0.85 33.31
C ILE A 487 30.61 -1.12 34.24
N ASP A 488 30.54 -2.19 35.05
CA ASP A 488 31.56 -2.59 36.02
C ASP A 488 32.07 -4.00 35.69
N GLU A 489 33.38 -4.16 35.60
CA GLU A 489 34.01 -5.40 35.16
C GLU A 489 33.78 -6.55 36.16
N ARG A 490 33.72 -6.25 37.46
CA ARG A 490 33.55 -7.26 38.51
C ARG A 490 32.13 -7.81 38.49
N LEU A 491 31.14 -6.94 38.33
CA LEU A 491 29.74 -7.34 38.19
C LEU A 491 29.53 -8.18 36.92
N ALA A 492 30.13 -7.78 35.80
CA ALA A 492 30.09 -8.54 34.56
C ALA A 492 30.70 -9.95 34.73
N LYS A 493 31.91 -10.04 35.30
CA LYS A 493 32.59 -11.33 35.55
C LYS A 493 31.82 -12.22 36.53
N ASN A 494 31.24 -11.64 37.58
CA ASN A 494 30.39 -12.37 38.52
C ASN A 494 29.11 -12.89 37.86
N PHE A 495 28.52 -12.13 36.92
CA PHE A 495 27.37 -12.59 36.14
C PHE A 495 27.71 -13.79 35.27
N VAL A 496 28.86 -13.78 34.57
CA VAL A 496 29.36 -14.94 33.81
C VAL A 496 29.51 -16.16 34.72
N ARG A 497 30.15 -16.01 35.90
CA ARG A 497 30.29 -17.09 36.90
C ARG A 497 28.97 -17.62 37.43
N SER A 498 27.96 -16.76 37.55
CA SER A 498 26.64 -17.16 38.05
C SER A 498 25.91 -18.15 37.13
N ASN A 499 26.38 -18.31 35.89
CA ASN A 499 25.81 -19.22 34.88
C ASN A 499 24.31 -18.97 34.59
N LYS A 500 23.84 -17.74 34.82
CA LYS A 500 22.48 -17.29 34.45
C LYS A 500 22.27 -17.28 32.93
N ILE A 501 23.33 -16.97 32.18
CA ILE A 501 23.45 -17.22 30.74
C ILE A 501 24.55 -18.26 30.57
N LYS A 502 24.24 -19.36 29.86
CA LYS A 502 25.17 -20.47 29.66
C LYS A 502 26.18 -20.16 28.56
N LEU A 503 27.38 -20.74 28.66
CA LEU A 503 28.37 -20.76 27.58
C LEU A 503 27.91 -21.69 26.43
N PRO A 504 28.26 -21.38 25.17
CA PRO A 504 28.89 -20.14 24.73
C PRO A 504 27.97 -18.92 24.92
N LEU A 505 28.55 -17.74 25.16
CA LEU A 505 27.82 -16.47 25.30
C LEU A 505 28.43 -15.40 24.39
N VAL A 506 27.73 -14.28 24.20
CA VAL A 506 28.19 -13.19 23.33
C VAL A 506 28.36 -11.93 24.17
N ILE A 507 29.51 -11.27 24.06
CA ILE A 507 29.78 -9.97 24.67
C ILE A 507 29.79 -8.91 23.58
N LYS A 508 28.96 -7.88 23.75
CA LYS A 508 28.82 -6.78 22.80
C LYS A 508 29.08 -5.43 23.46
N ALA A 509 29.80 -4.56 22.77
CA ALA A 509 29.90 -3.14 23.13
C ALA A 509 28.58 -2.41 22.80
N ASN A 510 28.11 -1.49 23.66
CA ASN A 510 26.83 -0.81 23.48
C ASN A 510 26.79 0.11 22.24
N GLY A 511 27.90 0.82 21.96
CA GLY A 511 27.98 1.79 20.86
C GLY A 511 28.29 1.21 19.47
N ILE A 512 28.55 2.11 18.51
CA ILE A 512 28.92 1.76 17.14
C ILE A 512 30.40 1.37 17.11
N ALA A 513 30.65 0.13 16.73
CA ALA A 513 31.99 -0.44 16.67
C ALA A 513 32.30 -1.09 15.30
N ALA A 514 31.59 -0.68 14.24
CA ALA A 514 31.78 -1.17 12.85
C ALA A 514 31.90 -2.71 12.74
N GLY A 515 31.07 -3.45 13.47
CA GLY A 515 31.08 -4.92 13.52
C GLY A 515 32.19 -5.55 14.38
N LYS A 516 33.16 -4.77 14.88
CA LYS A 516 34.29 -5.24 15.70
C LYS A 516 33.96 -5.42 17.18
N GLY A 517 32.86 -4.82 17.65
CA GLY A 517 32.46 -4.84 19.05
C GLY A 517 31.65 -6.06 19.48
N VAL A 518 31.76 -7.21 18.80
CA VAL A 518 31.00 -8.44 19.09
C VAL A 518 31.96 -9.63 19.21
N ILE A 519 32.07 -10.20 20.40
CA ILE A 519 32.94 -11.34 20.71
C ILE A 519 32.08 -12.52 21.19
N ILE A 520 32.28 -13.70 20.60
CA ILE A 520 31.67 -14.96 21.03
C ILE A 520 32.67 -15.68 21.92
N CYS A 521 32.23 -16.04 23.13
CA CYS A 521 33.08 -16.65 24.14
C CYS A 521 32.58 -18.06 24.43
N HIS A 522 33.41 -19.05 24.15
CA HIS A 522 33.15 -20.47 24.40
C HIS A 522 33.58 -20.87 25.81
N THR A 523 34.52 -20.14 26.41
CA THR A 523 35.05 -20.38 27.74
C THR A 523 34.90 -19.17 28.66
N GLU A 524 34.92 -19.38 29.98
CA GLU A 524 34.88 -18.31 30.97
C GLU A 524 36.08 -17.36 30.83
N ASN A 525 37.26 -17.90 30.51
CA ASN A 525 38.48 -17.11 30.31
C ASN A 525 38.39 -16.21 29.08
N GLU A 526 37.80 -16.69 27.98
CA GLU A 526 37.51 -15.86 26.81
C GLU A 526 36.54 -14.73 27.16
N ALA A 527 35.49 -15.04 27.94
CA ALA A 527 34.52 -14.03 28.38
C ALA A 527 35.17 -12.97 29.26
N PHE A 528 36.06 -13.36 30.18
CA PHE A 528 36.78 -12.41 31.03
C PHE A 528 37.73 -11.52 30.24
N SER A 529 38.46 -12.11 29.30
CA SER A 529 39.37 -11.35 28.43
C SER A 529 38.60 -10.33 27.58
N ALA A 530 37.43 -10.72 27.06
CA ALA A 530 36.56 -9.82 26.32
C ALA A 530 35.99 -8.69 27.20
N ILE A 531 35.59 -8.98 28.45
CA ILE A 531 35.14 -7.97 29.41
C ILE A 531 36.26 -6.97 29.72
N ASP A 532 37.47 -7.46 30.01
CA ASP A 532 38.62 -6.60 30.32
C ASP A 532 38.99 -5.72 29.14
N SER A 533 39.02 -6.28 27.93
CA SER A 533 39.35 -5.52 26.73
C SER A 533 38.36 -4.39 26.43
N MET A 534 37.08 -4.58 26.78
CA MET A 534 36.04 -3.58 26.57
C MET A 534 35.94 -2.55 27.71
N LEU A 535 35.80 -3.01 28.96
CA LEU A 535 35.52 -2.14 30.13
C LEU A 535 36.78 -1.56 30.79
N VAL A 536 37.92 -2.28 30.74
CA VAL A 536 39.17 -1.88 31.43
C VAL A 536 40.14 -1.23 30.46
N GLU A 537 40.47 -1.91 29.37
CA GLU A 537 41.43 -1.42 28.37
C GLU A 537 40.82 -0.32 27.48
N LYS A 538 39.48 -0.20 27.45
CA LYS A 538 38.73 0.77 26.63
C LYS A 538 39.15 0.79 25.15
N ASN A 539 39.50 -0.38 24.59
CA ASN A 539 39.99 -0.50 23.21
C ASN A 539 38.99 -0.07 22.12
N LEU A 540 37.73 0.19 22.49
CA LEU A 540 36.65 0.65 21.60
C LEU A 540 36.22 2.10 21.87
N GLY A 541 36.97 2.87 22.65
CA GLY A 541 36.62 4.26 23.00
C GLY A 541 35.34 4.35 23.84
N GLU A 542 34.55 5.42 23.65
CA GLU A 542 33.28 5.66 24.37
C GLU A 542 32.25 4.52 24.15
N SER A 543 32.33 3.80 23.03
CA SER A 543 31.45 2.65 22.74
C SER A 543 31.62 1.48 23.71
N GLY A 544 32.73 1.42 24.45
CA GLY A 544 33.09 0.36 25.41
C GLY A 544 32.76 0.65 26.87
N GLU A 545 32.13 1.79 27.21
CA GLU A 545 31.79 2.13 28.61
C GLU A 545 30.65 1.28 29.20
N GLU A 546 29.87 0.66 28.34
CA GLU A 546 28.81 -0.29 28.69
C GLU A 546 28.90 -1.50 27.76
N ILE A 547 28.83 -2.70 28.35
CA ILE A 547 28.76 -3.95 27.62
C ILE A 547 27.43 -4.67 27.87
N ILE A 548 27.07 -5.51 26.91
CA ILE A 548 25.91 -6.39 26.95
C ILE A 548 26.42 -7.82 26.86
N ILE A 549 26.01 -8.65 27.83
CA ILE A 549 26.27 -10.10 27.82
C ILE A 549 24.99 -10.79 27.39
N GLU A 550 25.01 -11.51 26.27
CA GLU A 550 23.84 -12.14 25.64
C GLU A 550 23.96 -13.66 25.54
N GLU A 551 22.81 -14.34 25.51
CA GLU A 551 22.75 -15.76 25.14
C GLU A 551 23.24 -15.96 23.70
N PHE A 552 24.03 -17.00 23.48
CA PHE A 552 24.39 -17.42 22.14
C PHE A 552 23.19 -18.10 21.46
N LEU A 553 22.75 -17.54 20.35
CA LEU A 553 21.67 -18.09 19.55
C LEU A 553 22.21 -19.00 18.45
N ILE A 554 21.57 -20.16 18.29
CA ILE A 554 21.89 -21.13 17.24
C ILE A 554 20.72 -21.16 16.25
N GLY A 555 21.01 -20.95 14.99
CA GLY A 555 20.00 -20.90 13.93
C GLY A 555 20.60 -20.43 12.62
N GLU A 556 19.72 -20.00 11.72
CA GLU A 556 20.08 -19.43 10.43
C GLU A 556 20.01 -17.89 10.49
N GLU A 557 21.11 -17.21 10.17
CA GLU A 557 21.16 -15.74 10.15
C GLU A 557 20.53 -15.19 8.85
N VAL A 558 19.65 -14.20 8.99
CA VAL A 558 18.95 -13.54 7.88
C VAL A 558 18.92 -12.04 8.11
N SER A 559 19.24 -11.26 7.08
CA SER A 559 19.05 -9.82 7.04
C SER A 559 17.67 -9.52 6.42
N PHE A 560 16.76 -8.97 7.20
CA PHE A 560 15.38 -8.66 6.79
C PHE A 560 15.15 -7.16 6.69
N PHE A 561 14.70 -6.69 5.53
CA PHE A 561 14.54 -5.27 5.22
C PHE A 561 13.07 -4.91 5.04
N VAL A 562 12.65 -3.82 5.70
CA VAL A 562 11.32 -3.22 5.52
C VAL A 562 11.44 -1.73 5.24
N LEU A 563 10.56 -1.22 4.39
CA LEU A 563 10.29 0.21 4.24
C LEU A 563 9.25 0.61 5.26
N VAL A 564 9.48 1.74 5.94
CA VAL A 564 8.56 2.29 6.94
C VAL A 564 8.38 3.78 6.66
N ASP A 565 7.15 4.26 6.58
CA ASP A 565 6.81 5.65 6.23
C ASP A 565 6.33 6.51 7.42
N GLY A 566 6.40 5.93 8.61
CA GLY A 566 5.87 6.47 9.86
C GLY A 566 4.86 5.52 10.48
N LEU A 567 3.91 5.01 9.69
CA LEU A 567 2.84 4.14 10.16
C LEU A 567 2.79 2.80 9.40
N LYS A 568 3.00 2.83 8.09
CA LYS A 568 2.91 1.67 7.23
C LYS A 568 4.27 0.99 7.10
N VAL A 569 4.23 -0.33 7.03
CA VAL A 569 5.39 -1.21 6.85
C VAL A 569 5.19 -2.02 5.58
N VAL A 570 6.20 -2.05 4.72
CA VAL A 570 6.24 -2.90 3.52
C VAL A 570 7.55 -3.67 3.50
N THR A 571 7.48 -5.00 3.32
CA THR A 571 8.67 -5.83 3.13
C THR A 571 9.41 -5.38 1.88
N LEU A 572 10.70 -5.06 2.03
CA LEU A 572 11.56 -4.79 0.90
C LEU A 572 12.21 -6.08 0.40
N GLY A 573 12.68 -6.94 1.30
CA GLY A 573 13.24 -8.24 0.93
C GLY A 573 14.22 -8.78 1.96
N CYS A 574 14.88 -9.87 1.59
CA CYS A 574 15.83 -10.57 2.44
C CYS A 574 17.18 -10.76 1.76
N ALA A 575 18.23 -10.80 2.55
CA ALA A 575 19.55 -11.27 2.15
C ALA A 575 20.15 -12.12 3.25
N LYS A 576 21.19 -12.89 2.92
CA LYS A 576 22.11 -13.43 3.92
C LYS A 576 23.47 -12.76 3.76
N ASP A 577 24.05 -12.35 4.87
CA ASP A 577 25.39 -11.76 4.95
C ASP A 577 26.41 -12.76 5.51
N TYR A 578 27.67 -12.54 5.19
CA TYR A 578 28.82 -13.30 5.62
C TYR A 578 29.77 -12.38 6.40
N LYS A 579 29.51 -12.22 7.71
CA LYS A 579 30.23 -11.27 8.57
C LYS A 579 31.69 -11.61 8.82
N ARG A 580 32.05 -12.89 8.85
CA ARG A 580 33.40 -13.34 9.21
C ARG A 580 34.40 -13.12 8.08
N VAL A 581 35.64 -12.74 8.42
CA VAL A 581 36.69 -12.44 7.44
C VAL A 581 37.14 -13.68 6.66
N GLY A 582 37.18 -14.84 7.32
CA GLY A 582 37.62 -16.11 6.75
C GLY A 582 36.46 -17.02 6.34
N GLU A 583 36.79 -18.01 5.52
CA GLU A 583 35.90 -19.07 5.09
C GLU A 583 35.42 -19.92 6.28
N ASN A 584 34.31 -20.65 6.10
CA ASN A 584 33.70 -21.49 7.14
C ASN A 584 33.36 -20.71 8.43
N ASN A 585 33.12 -19.40 8.29
CA ASN A 585 32.84 -18.48 9.38
C ASN A 585 33.99 -18.34 10.42
N GLU A 586 35.23 -18.44 9.96
CA GLU A 586 36.42 -18.25 10.81
C GLU A 586 36.94 -16.80 10.86
N GLY A 587 37.75 -16.51 11.87
CA GLY A 587 38.41 -15.20 12.05
C GLY A 587 37.51 -14.11 12.63
N GLN A 588 37.95 -12.86 12.57
CA GLN A 588 37.26 -11.71 13.16
C GLN A 588 35.95 -11.36 12.41
N ASN A 589 34.99 -10.76 13.12
CA ASN A 589 33.82 -10.14 12.51
C ASN A 589 34.23 -8.90 11.73
N THR A 590 33.54 -8.66 10.61
CA THR A 590 33.74 -7.55 9.69
C THR A 590 32.42 -6.80 9.49
N GLY A 591 32.41 -5.82 8.58
CA GLY A 591 31.16 -5.21 8.11
C GLY A 591 30.39 -6.07 7.11
N GLY A 592 30.90 -7.25 6.72
CA GLY A 592 30.33 -8.16 5.72
C GLY A 592 31.31 -8.39 4.56
N MET A 593 31.68 -9.66 4.33
CA MET A 593 32.57 -10.11 3.24
C MET A 593 31.81 -10.60 2.00
N GLY A 594 30.49 -10.64 2.05
CA GLY A 594 29.65 -11.00 0.92
C GLY A 594 28.20 -11.18 1.35
N SER A 595 27.31 -11.19 0.37
CA SER A 595 25.89 -11.45 0.62
C SER A 595 25.26 -12.18 -0.54
N TYR A 596 24.11 -12.81 -0.33
CA TYR A 596 23.25 -13.25 -1.43
C TYR A 596 21.79 -12.98 -1.16
N SER A 597 21.02 -12.91 -2.24
CA SER A 597 19.56 -12.73 -2.22
C SER A 597 18.90 -13.67 -3.23
N LEU A 598 17.79 -14.30 -2.85
CA LEU A 598 16.91 -15.12 -3.70
C LEU A 598 15.46 -15.10 -3.18
N PRO A 599 14.45 -15.51 -3.96
CA PRO A 599 13.03 -15.41 -3.56
C PRO A 599 12.65 -16.16 -2.28
N SER A 600 13.31 -17.28 -2.00
CA SER A 600 12.91 -18.26 -0.98
C SER A 600 13.87 -18.34 0.21
N ILE A 601 14.55 -17.24 0.58
CA ILE A 601 15.42 -17.22 1.78
C ILE A 601 14.62 -17.55 3.04
N ILE A 602 13.42 -17.00 3.16
CA ILE A 602 12.49 -17.31 4.24
C ILE A 602 11.13 -17.70 3.66
N SER A 603 10.38 -18.52 4.40
CA SER A 603 8.99 -18.83 4.05
C SER A 603 8.08 -17.62 4.31
N LYS A 604 6.94 -17.54 3.60
CA LYS A 604 5.92 -16.51 3.83
C LYS A 604 5.38 -16.52 5.27
N ASP A 605 5.30 -17.70 5.89
CA ASP A 605 4.93 -17.83 7.31
C ASP A 605 5.99 -17.20 8.23
N MET A 606 7.27 -17.42 7.94
CA MET A 606 8.36 -16.79 8.69
C MET A 606 8.36 -15.27 8.51
N GLU A 607 8.14 -14.78 7.29
CA GLU A 607 7.99 -13.36 7.01
C GLU A 607 6.86 -12.73 7.85
N GLN A 608 5.69 -13.36 7.90
CA GLN A 608 4.57 -12.90 8.72
C GLN A 608 4.92 -12.90 10.22
N LYS A 609 5.63 -13.91 10.71
CA LYS A 609 6.11 -13.97 12.10
C LYS A 609 7.09 -12.84 12.41
N ILE A 610 8.02 -12.54 11.51
CA ILE A 610 8.97 -11.44 11.66
C ILE A 610 8.22 -10.11 11.73
N ILE A 611 7.30 -9.88 10.79
CA ILE A 611 6.51 -8.66 10.74
C ILE A 611 5.67 -8.49 12.02
N GLN A 612 4.93 -9.51 12.44
CA GLN A 612 4.02 -9.42 13.58
C GLN A 612 4.72 -9.39 14.94
N LYS A 613 5.83 -10.12 15.11
CA LYS A 613 6.48 -10.28 16.43
C LYS A 613 7.68 -9.36 16.63
N ILE A 614 8.28 -8.85 15.57
CA ILE A 614 9.50 -8.04 15.65
C ILE A 614 9.25 -6.64 15.09
N ILE A 615 8.83 -6.53 13.83
CA ILE A 615 8.75 -5.23 13.16
C ILE A 615 7.60 -4.37 13.70
N TYR A 616 6.36 -4.85 13.68
CA TYR A 616 5.22 -4.06 14.16
C TYR A 616 5.34 -3.64 15.63
N PRO A 617 5.73 -4.51 16.57
CA PRO A 617 5.93 -4.09 17.96
C PRO A 617 7.04 -3.04 18.10
N THR A 618 8.08 -3.09 17.26
CA THR A 618 9.15 -2.07 17.25
C THR A 618 8.62 -0.73 16.77
N ILE A 619 7.90 -0.70 15.65
CA ILE A 619 7.30 0.54 15.13
C ILE A 619 6.28 1.12 16.12
N GLN A 620 5.44 0.27 16.72
CA GLN A 620 4.51 0.68 17.77
C GLN A 620 5.22 1.27 18.99
N ALA A 621 6.36 0.68 19.40
CA ALA A 621 7.15 1.19 20.50
C ALA A 621 7.67 2.60 20.22
N LEU A 622 8.21 2.85 19.02
CA LEU A 622 8.67 4.18 18.62
C LEU A 622 7.52 5.20 18.63
N ILE A 623 6.35 4.83 18.07
CA ILE A 623 5.16 5.69 18.05
C ILE A 623 4.73 6.06 19.48
N ASN A 624 4.69 5.08 20.40
CA ASN A 624 4.34 5.32 21.79
C ASN A 624 5.36 6.23 22.51
N MET A 625 6.60 6.27 22.03
CA MET A 625 7.65 7.17 22.51
C MET A 625 7.61 8.55 21.82
N GLY A 626 6.59 8.83 21.00
CA GLY A 626 6.44 10.10 20.28
C GLY A 626 7.38 10.25 19.10
N THR A 627 7.94 9.16 18.57
CA THR A 627 8.90 9.17 17.47
C THR A 627 8.37 8.35 16.29
N SER A 628 8.32 8.94 15.09
CA SER A 628 8.03 8.21 13.86
C SER A 628 9.31 7.67 13.22
N TYR A 629 9.22 6.51 12.55
CA TYR A 629 10.31 5.97 11.75
C TYR A 629 10.02 6.15 10.27
N LYS A 630 10.92 6.82 9.52
CA LYS A 630 10.87 6.92 8.06
C LYS A 630 12.14 6.33 7.46
N GLY A 631 12.06 5.58 6.38
CA GLY A 631 13.23 5.02 5.68
C GLY A 631 13.21 3.49 5.64
N VAL A 632 14.40 2.89 5.64
CA VAL A 632 14.57 1.43 5.64
C VAL A 632 15.02 0.94 7.01
N LEU A 633 14.24 0.05 7.61
CA LEU A 633 14.63 -0.67 8.82
C LEU A 633 15.18 -2.04 8.42
N PHE A 634 16.42 -2.29 8.81
CA PHE A 634 17.10 -3.56 8.66
C PHE A 634 17.12 -4.28 10.01
N ALA A 635 16.39 -5.39 10.10
CA ALA A 635 16.49 -6.33 11.21
C ALA A 635 17.49 -7.45 10.88
N GLY A 636 18.57 -7.55 11.66
CA GLY A 636 19.42 -8.74 11.68
C GLY A 636 18.77 -9.80 12.56
N LEU A 637 18.48 -10.98 12.00
CA LEU A 637 17.68 -12.01 12.65
C LEU A 637 18.42 -13.33 12.73
N MET A 638 18.14 -14.09 13.80
CA MET A 638 18.47 -15.50 13.91
C MET A 638 17.17 -16.32 13.90
N ILE A 639 17.04 -17.24 12.95
CA ILE A 639 15.90 -18.15 12.86
C ILE A 639 16.21 -19.42 13.66
N CYS A 640 15.65 -19.52 14.87
CA CYS A 640 15.85 -20.64 15.78
C CYS A 640 14.63 -21.58 15.75
N LYS A 641 14.74 -22.81 15.21
CA LYS A 641 13.69 -23.85 15.25
C LYS A 641 12.28 -23.28 14.96
N ASP A 642 12.15 -22.51 13.87
CA ASP A 642 10.93 -21.83 13.38
C ASP A 642 10.45 -20.58 14.15
N SER A 643 11.29 -19.98 15.00
CA SER A 643 11.04 -18.67 15.61
C SER A 643 12.14 -17.66 15.25
N PRO A 644 11.78 -16.47 14.74
CA PRO A 644 12.74 -15.41 14.53
C PRO A 644 13.11 -14.75 15.87
N LYS A 645 14.39 -14.44 16.06
CA LYS A 645 14.91 -13.63 17.17
C LYS A 645 15.75 -12.50 16.61
N LEU A 646 15.52 -11.28 17.11
CA LEU A 646 16.30 -10.11 16.75
C LEU A 646 17.72 -10.20 17.32
N LEU A 647 18.73 -10.06 16.46
CA LEU A 647 20.13 -9.89 16.83
C LEU A 647 20.48 -8.42 17.04
N GLU A 648 20.11 -7.57 16.08
CA GLU A 648 20.36 -6.13 16.07
C GLU A 648 19.46 -5.43 15.03
N TYR A 649 19.30 -4.11 15.20
CA TYR A 649 18.73 -3.25 14.16
C TYR A 649 19.82 -2.41 13.52
N ASN A 650 19.67 -2.18 12.22
CA ASN A 650 20.33 -1.12 11.49
C ASN A 650 19.24 -0.21 10.91
N VAL A 651 19.44 1.10 10.99
CA VAL A 651 18.43 2.11 10.62
C VAL A 651 18.61 2.66 9.21
N ARG A 652 19.33 1.92 8.38
CA ARG A 652 19.73 2.25 7.02
C ARG A 652 19.97 0.96 6.22
N PHE A 653 20.23 1.09 4.93
CA PHE A 653 20.55 -0.06 4.08
C PHE A 653 21.81 -0.81 4.56
N GLY A 654 21.80 -2.14 4.40
CA GLY A 654 22.96 -2.99 4.67
C GLY A 654 24.03 -2.85 3.60
N ASP A 655 25.28 -3.11 3.97
CA ASP A 655 26.42 -3.19 3.05
C ASP A 655 27.22 -4.42 3.50
N PRO A 656 27.25 -5.55 2.75
CA PRO A 656 27.00 -5.65 1.31
C PRO A 656 25.61 -6.16 0.89
N GLU A 657 24.59 -6.15 1.74
CA GLU A 657 23.28 -6.74 1.42
C GLU A 657 22.54 -5.99 0.30
N VAL A 658 22.61 -4.66 0.27
CA VAL A 658 21.89 -3.89 -0.75
C VAL A 658 22.40 -4.19 -2.16
N GLN A 659 23.70 -4.52 -2.27
CA GLN A 659 24.36 -4.84 -3.53
C GLN A 659 23.87 -6.16 -4.12
N SER A 660 23.45 -7.13 -3.30
CA SER A 660 22.78 -8.33 -3.79
C SER A 660 21.27 -8.13 -3.94
N MET A 661 20.63 -7.30 -3.11
CA MET A 661 19.18 -7.10 -3.21
C MET A 661 18.75 -6.27 -4.42
N LEU A 662 19.32 -5.08 -4.64
CA LEU A 662 18.83 -4.15 -5.67
C LEU A 662 18.88 -4.69 -7.10
N PRO A 663 19.83 -5.54 -7.51
CA PRO A 663 19.79 -6.13 -8.85
C PRO A 663 18.58 -7.04 -9.10
N ARG A 664 17.94 -7.54 -8.03
CA ARG A 664 16.72 -8.33 -8.11
C ARG A 664 15.44 -7.49 -8.14
N LEU A 665 15.51 -6.19 -7.87
CA LEU A 665 14.32 -5.33 -7.91
C LEU A 665 13.68 -5.39 -9.31
N ASP A 666 12.36 -5.61 -9.38
CA ASP A 666 11.67 -5.72 -10.66
C ASP A 666 11.86 -4.44 -11.49
N PRO A 667 12.12 -4.53 -12.81
CA PRO A 667 12.29 -3.34 -13.66
C PRO A 667 11.10 -2.37 -13.66
N ASN A 668 9.88 -2.84 -13.36
CA ASN A 668 8.68 -2.01 -13.26
C ASN A 668 8.53 -1.35 -11.87
N CYS A 669 9.39 -1.73 -10.91
CA CYS A 669 9.40 -1.18 -9.57
C CYS A 669 10.36 0.03 -9.49
N ASP A 670 9.79 1.24 -9.46
CA ASP A 670 10.55 2.48 -9.39
C ASP A 670 11.02 2.77 -7.96
N LEU A 671 12.29 2.43 -7.67
CA LEU A 671 12.91 2.64 -6.35
C LEU A 671 12.85 4.10 -5.88
N LEU A 672 13.01 5.06 -6.79
CA LEU A 672 12.98 6.48 -6.43
C LEU A 672 11.58 6.86 -5.95
N LYS A 673 10.53 6.46 -6.68
CA LYS A 673 9.14 6.71 -6.25
C LYS A 673 8.80 6.04 -4.92
N LEU A 674 9.34 4.86 -4.66
CA LEU A 674 9.20 4.19 -3.37
C LEU A 674 9.84 5.01 -2.25
N MET A 675 11.08 5.45 -2.41
CA MET A 675 11.79 6.24 -1.41
C MET A 675 11.13 7.60 -1.15
N VAL A 676 10.64 8.27 -2.19
CA VAL A 676 9.85 9.50 -2.06
C VAL A 676 8.57 9.24 -1.26
N SER A 677 7.83 8.18 -1.60
CA SER A 677 6.59 7.85 -0.89
C SER A 677 6.83 7.52 0.58
N VAL A 678 7.99 6.95 0.92
CA VAL A 678 8.40 6.76 2.32
C VAL A 678 8.69 8.09 3.00
N ALA A 679 9.49 8.97 2.38
CA ALA A 679 9.82 10.27 2.96
C ALA A 679 8.57 11.14 3.22
N GLU A 680 7.59 11.06 2.32
CA GLU A 680 6.32 11.79 2.40
C GLU A 680 5.26 11.16 3.32
N GLY A 681 5.45 9.94 3.83
CA GLY A 681 4.44 9.25 4.65
C GLY A 681 3.25 8.70 3.86
N ARG A 682 3.47 8.28 2.61
CA ARG A 682 2.42 7.88 1.65
C ARG A 682 2.69 6.51 1.02
N LEU A 683 3.33 5.60 1.75
CA LEU A 683 3.70 4.28 1.22
C LEU A 683 2.44 3.47 0.87
N ASN A 684 2.46 2.86 -0.32
CA ASN A 684 1.40 1.98 -0.81
C ASN A 684 1.88 0.52 -0.74
N THR A 685 1.03 -0.38 -0.25
CA THR A 685 1.38 -1.75 0.15
C THR A 685 1.51 -2.75 -1.01
N LYS A 686 1.34 -2.32 -2.27
CA LYS A 686 1.31 -3.20 -3.46
C LYS A 686 2.49 -3.03 -4.44
N VAL A 687 3.58 -2.37 -4.04
CA VAL A 687 4.51 -1.80 -5.03
C VAL A 687 5.87 -2.50 -5.14
N VAL A 688 6.28 -3.28 -4.13
CA VAL A 688 7.63 -3.88 -4.14
C VAL A 688 7.60 -5.30 -4.69
N GLU A 689 8.13 -5.50 -5.88
CA GLU A 689 8.31 -6.81 -6.52
C GLU A 689 9.79 -7.05 -6.83
N PHE A 690 10.23 -8.29 -6.60
CA PHE A 690 11.57 -8.78 -6.92
C PHE A 690 11.46 -9.90 -7.93
N ASN A 691 12.42 -9.97 -8.85
CA ASN A 691 12.49 -11.04 -9.82
C ASN A 691 12.89 -12.39 -9.17
N ASP A 692 12.66 -13.47 -9.91
CA ASP A 692 12.91 -14.84 -9.46
C ASP A 692 14.39 -15.27 -9.51
N LYS A 693 15.30 -14.36 -9.91
CA LYS A 693 16.73 -14.68 -10.02
C LYS A 693 17.39 -14.66 -8.66
N ALA A 694 18.53 -15.34 -8.58
CA ALA A 694 19.45 -15.27 -7.45
C ALA A 694 20.63 -14.35 -7.78
N THR A 695 21.14 -13.69 -6.76
CA THR A 695 22.28 -12.79 -6.86
C THR A 695 23.25 -13.02 -5.72
N VAL A 696 24.54 -13.07 -6.03
CA VAL A 696 25.62 -13.27 -5.07
C VAL A 696 26.58 -12.10 -5.18
N CYS A 697 26.88 -11.44 -4.07
CA CYS A 697 27.84 -10.34 -3.95
C CYS A 697 29.06 -10.83 -3.15
N VAL A 698 30.25 -10.79 -3.74
CA VAL A 698 31.52 -11.05 -3.05
C VAL A 698 32.25 -9.74 -2.83
N VAL A 699 32.68 -9.49 -1.60
CA VAL A 699 33.52 -8.32 -1.27
C VAL A 699 34.98 -8.68 -1.45
N VAL A 700 35.69 -7.87 -2.22
CA VAL A 700 37.15 -7.88 -2.30
C VAL A 700 37.69 -6.82 -1.36
N ALA A 701 38.46 -7.25 -0.36
CA ALA A 701 39.00 -6.42 0.70
C ALA A 701 40.52 -6.29 0.60
N SER A 702 41.06 -5.20 1.15
CA SER A 702 42.50 -4.98 1.28
C SER A 702 43.08 -5.95 2.31
N LYS A 703 44.14 -6.66 1.94
CA LYS A 703 44.82 -7.63 2.82
C LYS A 703 45.18 -6.99 4.15
N GLY A 704 44.78 -7.63 5.24
CA GLY A 704 44.89 -7.13 6.61
C GLY A 704 43.56 -6.67 7.22
N TYR A 705 42.56 -6.32 6.40
CA TYR A 705 41.19 -6.08 6.86
C TYR A 705 40.64 -7.31 7.64
N PRO A 706 39.95 -7.16 8.78
CA PRO A 706 39.45 -5.92 9.39
C PRO A 706 40.45 -5.16 10.28
N GLY A 707 41.70 -5.63 10.42
CA GLY A 707 42.80 -4.94 11.10
C GLY A 707 43.44 -3.85 10.25
N ASP A 708 44.75 -3.65 10.40
CA ASP A 708 45.49 -2.68 9.59
C ASP A 708 45.70 -3.17 8.17
N TYR A 709 45.46 -2.29 7.19
CA TYR A 709 45.58 -2.60 5.76
C TYR A 709 46.26 -1.46 5.01
N LYS A 710 46.88 -1.79 3.87
CA LYS A 710 47.53 -0.81 2.99
C LYS A 710 46.53 -0.18 2.03
N LYS A 711 46.73 1.09 1.74
CA LYS A 711 46.03 1.86 0.70
C LYS A 711 47.02 2.23 -0.41
N GLY A 712 46.50 2.62 -1.57
CA GLY A 712 47.27 3.11 -2.72
C GLY A 712 47.76 2.01 -3.66
N GLU A 713 47.32 0.76 -3.47
CA GLU A 713 47.73 -0.33 -4.36
C GLU A 713 46.90 -0.34 -5.65
N VAL A 714 47.58 -0.50 -6.78
CA VAL A 714 46.95 -0.48 -8.11
C VAL A 714 46.09 -1.72 -8.33
N ILE A 715 44.89 -1.51 -8.85
CA ILE A 715 43.89 -2.51 -9.19
C ILE A 715 43.73 -2.53 -10.72
N LYS A 716 43.97 -3.68 -11.34
CA LYS A 716 43.84 -3.88 -12.79
C LYS A 716 42.77 -4.93 -13.11
N GLY A 717 42.33 -4.96 -14.36
CA GLY A 717 41.39 -5.95 -14.87
C GLY A 717 39.90 -5.64 -14.66
N LEU A 718 39.56 -4.51 -14.03
CA LEU A 718 38.16 -4.10 -13.81
C LEU A 718 37.38 -3.96 -15.11
N ASP A 719 37.97 -3.37 -16.15
CA ASP A 719 37.32 -3.24 -17.47
C ASP A 719 36.92 -4.61 -18.05
N LYS A 720 37.71 -5.66 -17.80
CA LYS A 720 37.37 -7.02 -18.26
C LYS A 720 36.18 -7.58 -17.48
N ILE A 721 36.13 -7.32 -16.16
CA ILE A 721 35.08 -7.79 -15.25
C ILE A 721 33.75 -7.12 -15.57
N GLU A 722 33.74 -5.79 -15.75
CA GLU A 722 32.54 -5.00 -16.02
C GLU A 722 31.87 -5.37 -17.35
N ASN A 723 32.64 -5.91 -18.30
CA ASN A 723 32.12 -6.37 -19.60
C ASN A 723 31.53 -7.78 -19.58
N ILE A 724 31.54 -8.49 -18.44
CA ILE A 724 30.97 -9.84 -18.33
C ILE A 724 29.44 -9.75 -18.15
N PRO A 725 28.62 -10.35 -19.04
CA PRO A 725 27.17 -10.30 -18.93
C PRO A 725 26.64 -10.89 -17.62
N GLY A 726 25.81 -10.12 -16.91
CA GLY A 726 25.23 -10.52 -15.63
C GLY A 726 26.20 -10.42 -14.45
N VAL A 727 27.30 -9.67 -14.60
CA VAL A 727 28.19 -9.25 -13.52
C VAL A 727 28.07 -7.74 -13.33
N LEU A 728 28.02 -7.29 -12.08
CA LEU A 728 28.04 -5.89 -11.69
C LEU A 728 29.23 -5.65 -10.75
N VAL A 729 29.86 -4.49 -10.87
CA VAL A 729 30.97 -4.07 -10.00
C VAL A 729 30.54 -2.82 -9.26
N PHE A 730 30.47 -2.90 -7.94
CA PHE A 730 30.23 -1.72 -7.09
C PHE A 730 31.51 -1.36 -6.34
N HIS A 731 31.92 -0.11 -6.47
CA HIS A 731 33.12 0.43 -5.85
C HIS A 731 32.82 0.94 -4.43
N ALA A 732 33.46 0.35 -3.43
CA ALA A 732 33.31 0.73 -2.02
C ALA A 732 34.49 1.56 -1.48
N GLY A 733 35.71 1.20 -1.87
CA GLY A 733 36.94 1.75 -1.31
C GLY A 733 37.99 1.98 -2.38
N THR A 734 37.63 2.56 -3.52
CA THR A 734 38.55 2.84 -4.63
C THR A 734 38.72 4.34 -4.87
N LYS A 735 39.84 4.71 -5.50
CA LYS A 735 40.14 6.06 -5.96
C LYS A 735 40.91 5.98 -7.28
N LEU A 736 40.89 7.04 -8.10
CA LEU A 736 41.80 7.20 -9.23
C LEU A 736 43.08 7.91 -8.76
N ASP A 737 44.24 7.36 -9.14
CA ASP A 737 45.52 8.05 -8.97
C ASP A 737 45.73 9.14 -10.04
N GLU A 738 46.85 9.87 -9.96
CA GLU A 738 47.19 10.94 -10.92
C GLU A 738 47.40 10.42 -12.35
N SER A 739 47.70 9.14 -12.51
CA SER A 739 47.88 8.48 -13.81
C SER A 739 46.58 7.89 -14.36
N GLY A 740 45.46 8.03 -13.64
CA GLY A 740 44.16 7.49 -14.03
C GLY A 740 43.97 6.00 -13.72
N ASN A 741 44.84 5.38 -12.92
CA ASN A 741 44.66 3.99 -12.49
C ASN A 741 43.74 3.91 -11.26
N TRP A 742 42.98 2.82 -11.18
CA TRP A 742 42.25 2.48 -9.95
C TRP A 742 43.20 2.02 -8.86
N ILE A 743 43.08 2.59 -7.66
CA ILE A 743 43.84 2.24 -6.46
C ILE A 743 42.93 1.92 -5.28
N SER A 744 43.41 1.09 -4.35
CA SER A 744 42.73 0.79 -3.08
C SER A 744 42.76 2.00 -2.12
N ASP A 745 41.65 2.28 -1.45
CA ASP A 745 41.46 3.41 -0.54
C ASP A 745 40.52 3.06 0.64
N GLY A 746 40.31 1.78 0.90
CA GLY A 746 39.44 1.31 1.99
C GLY A 746 39.74 -0.13 2.40
N GLY A 747 39.14 -0.55 3.51
CA GLY A 747 39.21 -1.93 3.98
C GLY A 747 38.44 -2.85 3.03
N ARG A 748 37.16 -2.54 2.78
CA ARG A 748 36.37 -3.12 1.68
C ARG A 748 36.52 -2.24 0.45
N VAL A 749 36.88 -2.83 -0.69
CA VAL A 749 37.31 -2.08 -1.86
C VAL A 749 36.35 -2.24 -3.03
N LEU A 750 35.97 -3.48 -3.35
CA LEU A 750 35.06 -3.80 -4.45
C LEU A 750 33.99 -4.79 -4.00
N ASN A 751 32.84 -4.73 -4.64
CA ASN A 751 31.76 -5.69 -4.52
C ASN A 751 31.47 -6.24 -5.92
N ILE A 752 31.76 -7.51 -6.15
CA ILE A 752 31.49 -8.17 -7.43
C ILE A 752 30.19 -8.96 -7.27
N VAL A 753 29.18 -8.61 -8.06
CA VAL A 753 27.84 -9.18 -7.97
C VAL A 753 27.56 -9.98 -9.24
N GLY A 754 27.19 -11.25 -9.09
CA GLY A 754 26.76 -12.10 -10.19
C GLY A 754 25.27 -12.39 -10.08
N GLU A 755 24.60 -12.47 -11.24
CA GLU A 755 23.18 -12.80 -11.35
C GLU A 755 22.99 -14.15 -12.07
N GLY A 756 22.15 -15.02 -11.55
CA GLY A 756 21.87 -16.35 -12.11
C GLY A 756 20.46 -16.82 -11.77
N ASN A 757 20.01 -17.92 -12.38
CA ASN A 757 18.72 -18.52 -12.00
C ASN A 757 18.81 -19.26 -10.66
N THR A 758 20.03 -19.63 -10.25
CA THR A 758 20.32 -20.26 -8.96
C THR A 758 21.47 -19.55 -8.28
N VAL A 759 21.61 -19.74 -6.96
CA VAL A 759 22.74 -19.19 -6.18
C VAL A 759 24.07 -19.71 -6.75
N GLU A 760 24.13 -20.98 -7.14
CA GLU A 760 25.35 -21.58 -7.71
C GLU A 760 25.74 -20.96 -9.07
N GLU A 761 24.77 -20.68 -9.94
CA GLU A 761 25.03 -19.98 -11.20
C GLU A 761 25.55 -18.54 -10.96
N ALA A 762 24.90 -17.80 -10.06
CA ALA A 762 25.30 -16.45 -9.68
C ALA A 762 26.72 -16.44 -9.09
N LYS A 763 27.00 -17.38 -8.18
CA LYS A 763 28.28 -17.62 -7.55
C LYS A 763 29.38 -17.93 -8.58
N SER A 764 29.12 -18.86 -9.49
CA SER A 764 30.05 -19.26 -10.55
C SER A 764 30.46 -18.07 -11.43
N LYS A 765 29.51 -17.19 -11.77
CA LYS A 765 29.81 -15.96 -12.52
C LYS A 765 30.72 -15.01 -11.75
N VAL A 766 30.47 -14.81 -10.46
CA VAL A 766 31.34 -13.94 -9.62
C VAL A 766 32.78 -14.45 -9.62
N TYR A 767 32.98 -15.73 -9.31
CA TYR A 767 34.35 -16.27 -9.23
C TYR A 767 35.03 -16.38 -10.59
N SER A 768 34.27 -16.63 -11.66
CA SER A 768 34.79 -16.55 -13.03
C SER A 768 35.25 -15.14 -13.38
N ALA A 769 34.52 -14.12 -12.92
CA ALA A 769 34.89 -12.73 -13.11
C ALA A 769 36.12 -12.33 -12.28
N LEU A 770 36.21 -12.79 -11.03
CA LEU A 770 37.35 -12.54 -10.15
C LEU A 770 38.68 -13.08 -10.69
N ASN A 771 38.68 -14.07 -11.59
CA ASN A 771 39.90 -14.54 -12.28
C ASN A 771 40.57 -13.46 -13.15
N PHE A 772 39.82 -12.43 -13.58
CA PHE A 772 40.36 -11.31 -14.32
C PHE A 772 40.87 -10.18 -13.42
N LEU A 773 40.63 -10.24 -12.10
CA LEU A 773 41.06 -9.21 -11.17
C LEU A 773 42.56 -9.33 -10.90
N GLU A 774 43.30 -8.29 -11.29
CA GLU A 774 44.74 -8.20 -11.10
C GLU A 774 45.02 -7.24 -9.93
N TRP A 775 44.92 -7.76 -8.70
CA TRP A 775 45.23 -7.00 -7.48
C TRP A 775 45.81 -7.92 -6.38
N PRO A 776 47.16 -8.06 -6.28
CA PRO A 776 47.81 -8.97 -5.34
C PRO A 776 47.56 -8.67 -3.85
N GLY A 777 47.26 -7.43 -3.49
CA GLY A 777 46.89 -7.04 -2.13
C GLY A 777 45.40 -7.14 -1.84
N GLY A 778 44.59 -7.63 -2.78
CA GLY A 778 43.19 -7.95 -2.57
C GLY A 778 43.01 -9.38 -2.07
N PHE A 779 42.00 -9.61 -1.24
CA PHE A 779 41.53 -10.95 -0.90
C PHE A 779 40.00 -10.98 -0.79
N PHE A 780 39.43 -12.17 -0.93
CA PHE A 780 38.00 -12.44 -0.83
C PHE A 780 37.79 -13.88 -0.34
N ARG A 781 36.56 -14.22 0.06
CA ARG A 781 36.16 -15.58 0.47
C ARG A 781 35.66 -16.36 -0.74
N TYR A 782 35.90 -17.67 -0.80
CA TYR A 782 35.37 -18.55 -1.85
C TYR A 782 34.04 -19.24 -1.49
N ASP A 783 33.60 -19.12 -0.23
CA ASP A 783 32.42 -19.81 0.30
C ASP A 783 31.15 -18.94 0.37
N ILE A 784 31.16 -17.75 -0.24
CA ILE A 784 29.96 -16.90 -0.32
C ILE A 784 28.91 -17.59 -1.20
N GLY A 785 27.72 -17.82 -0.63
CA GLY A 785 26.62 -18.53 -1.28
C GLY A 785 26.77 -20.06 -1.31
N SER A 786 27.77 -20.62 -0.61
CA SER A 786 27.92 -22.07 -0.41
C SER A 786 26.90 -22.66 0.55
#